data_AF-A0A925JHT5-F1
#
_entry.id   AF-A0A925JHT5-F1
#
_cell.length_a   1.000
_cell.length_b   1.000
_cell.length_c   1.000
_cell.angle_alpha   90.00
_cell.angle_beta   90.00
_cell.angle_gamma   90.00
#
_symmetry.space_group_name_H-M   'P 1'
#
loop_
_entity.id
_entity.type
_entity.pdbx_description
1 polymer ?
#
loop_
_entity_poly.entity_id
_entity_poly.type
_entity_poly.pdbx_seq_one_letter_code
_entity_poly.pdbx_strand_id
1 'polypeptide(L)'
;MNFRYWVIIGVVSSIIIFILIDLQKKSINTRDKAIGNNQFIGDVNCKSCHAKEYNDWQTSHHFKAIQPANDSTVKGDFNDVVFISDGVTSKFFKKGNKFFINTQGEDGKNYDYEIKYTFGFTPLQQYLIEFPGGRMQVTRASWDTKKEKWFNQYKGQNIPAGDWLHWTGNAQNWNTMCADCHSTNLKKNYDLESDTYNTTHSILNVSCEACHGAAKNHVDYIKGEYKQGERVKGSLLELPKNAGQIAQINTCAPCHARRSMISNNKLVSSELLDNFIPEIPSNENFHEDGQVKEENYIYTSFLQSKMFGAGVKCSNCHNPHSGKLILTANNLCLKCHQKKYNEPAHTFHAVNTVGSECVSCHMPGEYFMGNDFRHDHSVRVPRPDLSVKYGTPNACNNCHGDKSTQWAADAVSKWYGPARKYHFAEDLIPGSRAGANSELHLLKLLRNTGVPSIVKATASHYLANVPSPDGLKALLNGLKEKDAHIRYRALRSLVNFDSREWLEEAAPLLRDPVRAVRVAAADMFLTVPPDQLSSGTNAAFSAAKKDLNDYLYSQADFSVGNIMLGDYFLQLQDNANAAKFYLRGLKKDSLMNLARINLSVVYNLQGNNKHALQVLKTAEKIDPENERIYFNIGLLYHEMKDSPNAMINFEKAVQLKSPNPRVYYNYGLLLLSTNAKKAEAILQKGLTFSTEDAGLHYALAYLYLNQKQPLKAIKHALVLKKTDPNNPEYSAIFSALRML
;
A
#
# COMPACT_ATOMS: atom_id res chain seq x y z
N MET A 1 45.85 -3.60 42.37
CA MET A 1 44.96 -3.29 41.22
C MET A 1 43.75 -2.54 41.76
N ASN A 2 43.62 -1.27 41.41
CA ASN A 2 43.04 -0.24 42.29
C ASN A 2 41.52 -0.12 42.23
N PHE A 3 40.87 -0.05 43.39
CA PHE A 3 39.47 0.34 43.62
C PHE A 3 39.05 1.59 42.81
N ARG A 4 39.98 2.53 42.60
CA ARG A 4 39.79 3.71 41.74
C ARG A 4 39.38 3.38 40.29
N TYR A 5 39.83 2.27 39.72
CA TYR A 5 39.52 1.88 38.34
C TYR A 5 38.05 1.48 38.18
N TRP A 6 37.50 0.74 39.15
CA TRP A 6 36.09 0.32 39.15
C TRP A 6 35.13 1.49 39.39
N VAL A 7 35.52 2.46 40.23
CA VAL A 7 34.74 3.69 40.44
C VAL A 7 34.67 4.53 39.16
N ILE A 8 35.79 4.67 38.42
CA ILE A 8 35.82 5.40 37.16
C ILE A 8 34.94 4.73 36.09
N ILE A 9 35.00 3.40 35.97
CA ILE A 9 34.13 2.65 35.03
C ILE A 9 32.66 2.80 35.40
N GLY A 10 32.30 2.73 36.69
CA GLY A 10 30.93 2.93 37.16
C GLY A 10 30.39 4.33 36.88
N VAL A 11 31.21 5.37 37.08
CA VAL A 11 30.82 6.77 36.81
C VAL A 11 30.68 7.02 35.31
N VAL A 12 31.62 6.55 34.48
CA VAL A 12 31.54 6.70 33.01
C VAL A 12 30.33 5.96 32.45
N SER A 13 30.05 4.74 32.92
CA SER A 13 28.88 3.96 32.49
C SER A 13 27.58 4.65 32.91
N SER A 14 27.52 5.22 34.11
CA SER A 14 26.35 5.96 34.61
C SER A 14 26.12 7.24 33.81
N ILE A 15 27.18 7.98 33.46
CA ILE A 15 27.11 9.18 32.62
C ILE A 15 26.65 8.82 31.20
N ILE A 16 27.16 7.73 30.62
CA ILE A 16 26.71 7.26 29.30
C ILE A 16 25.23 6.86 29.34
N ILE A 17 24.79 6.15 30.37
CA ILE A 17 23.38 5.79 30.56
C ILE A 17 22.52 7.05 30.73
N PHE A 18 22.96 8.04 31.51
CA PHE A 18 22.22 9.29 31.71
C PHE A 18 22.14 10.11 30.42
N ILE A 19 23.23 10.18 29.65
CA ILE A 19 23.25 10.84 28.34
C ILE A 19 22.36 10.09 27.36
N LEU A 20 22.37 8.75 27.34
CA LEU A 20 21.49 7.95 26.50
C LEU A 20 20.02 8.15 26.89
N ILE A 21 19.69 8.19 28.20
CA ILE A 21 18.33 8.45 28.70
C ILE A 21 17.90 9.89 28.40
N ASP A 22 18.78 10.89 28.54
CA ASP A 22 18.46 12.29 28.23
C ASP A 22 18.33 12.52 26.72
N LEU A 23 19.13 11.85 25.90
CA LEU A 23 18.97 11.82 24.44
C LEU A 23 17.68 11.11 24.04
N GLN A 24 17.32 10.02 24.72
CA GLN A 24 16.06 9.31 24.49
C GLN A 24 14.86 10.19 24.88
N LYS A 25 14.90 10.81 26.07
CA LYS A 25 13.87 11.75 26.57
C LYS A 25 13.74 13.00 25.70
N LYS A 26 14.85 13.61 25.26
CA LYS A 26 14.82 14.74 24.30
C LYS A 26 14.26 14.31 22.96
N SER A 27 14.62 13.12 22.46
CA SER A 27 14.07 12.62 21.21
C SER A 27 12.57 12.34 21.32
N ILE A 28 12.08 11.84 22.46
CA ILE A 28 10.64 11.58 22.70
C ILE A 28 9.88 12.91 22.82
N ASN A 29 10.40 13.91 23.54
CA ASN A 29 9.70 15.17 23.77
C ASN A 29 9.68 16.15 22.58
N THR A 30 10.52 15.98 21.56
CA THR A 30 10.50 16.84 20.36
C THR A 30 9.68 16.27 19.21
N ARG A 31 9.14 15.05 19.31
CA ARG A 31 8.55 14.31 18.18
C ARG A 31 7.09 14.66 17.84
N ASP A 32 6.37 15.35 18.73
CA ASP A 32 4.89 15.50 18.62
C ASP A 32 4.39 16.94 18.45
N LYS A 33 5.23 17.91 18.07
CA LYS A 33 4.76 19.27 17.84
C LYS A 33 4.13 19.42 16.45
N ALA A 34 2.82 19.26 16.38
CA ALA A 34 2.03 19.69 15.23
C ALA A 34 2.24 21.19 14.96
N ILE A 35 2.41 21.57 13.69
CA ILE A 35 2.54 22.97 13.31
C ILE A 35 1.18 23.68 13.42
N GLY A 36 1.14 24.83 14.10
CA GLY A 36 -0.05 25.67 14.15
C GLY A 36 -0.37 26.31 12.80
N ASN A 37 -1.66 26.46 12.46
CA ASN A 37 -2.09 27.07 11.18
C ASN A 37 -1.50 28.46 10.94
N ASN A 38 -1.24 29.22 12.00
CA ASN A 38 -0.65 30.57 11.94
C ASN A 38 0.81 30.61 11.47
N GLN A 39 1.46 29.46 11.28
CA GLN A 39 2.83 29.37 10.78
C GLN A 39 2.91 29.37 9.25
N PHE A 40 1.80 29.11 8.56
CA PHE A 40 1.72 29.14 7.10
C PHE A 40 1.33 30.55 6.65
N ILE A 41 2.14 31.16 5.79
CA ILE A 41 1.99 32.56 5.36
C ILE A 41 1.64 32.70 3.87
N GLY A 42 1.55 31.59 3.13
CA GLY A 42 1.18 31.58 1.73
C GLY A 42 2.30 32.03 0.78
N ASP A 43 2.09 31.80 -0.51
CA ASP A 43 3.09 31.92 -1.58
C ASP A 43 3.48 33.37 -1.89
N VAL A 44 2.53 34.31 -1.79
CA VAL A 44 2.76 35.72 -2.13
C VAL A 44 3.86 36.34 -1.27
N ASN A 45 4.01 35.88 -0.01
CA ASN A 45 5.05 36.34 0.89
C ASN A 45 6.46 35.87 0.49
N CYS A 46 6.59 34.88 -0.39
CA CYS A 46 7.86 34.41 -0.91
C CYS A 46 8.36 35.24 -2.10
N LYS A 47 7.43 35.88 -2.84
CA LYS A 47 7.69 36.50 -4.15
C LYS A 47 8.74 37.61 -4.13
N SER A 48 8.76 38.47 -3.11
CA SER A 48 9.68 39.62 -3.08
C SER A 48 11.14 39.22 -2.98
N CYS A 49 11.44 38.09 -2.31
CA CYS A 49 12.80 37.58 -2.11
C CYS A 49 13.17 36.48 -3.13
N HIS A 50 12.18 35.74 -3.63
CA HIS A 50 12.33 34.59 -4.53
C HIS A 50 11.59 34.77 -5.85
N ALA A 51 11.71 35.95 -6.46
CA ALA A 51 10.94 36.31 -7.66
C ALA A 51 11.13 35.33 -8.83
N LYS A 52 12.35 34.82 -9.02
CA LYS A 52 12.64 33.86 -10.08
C LYS A 52 11.92 32.53 -9.84
N GLU A 53 12.09 31.94 -8.66
CA GLU A 53 11.46 30.66 -8.28
C GLU A 53 9.93 30.77 -8.31
N TYR A 54 9.39 31.90 -7.83
CA TYR A 54 7.96 32.21 -7.89
C TYR A 54 7.44 32.23 -9.33
N ASN A 55 8.12 32.95 -10.22
CA ASN A 55 7.73 33.01 -11.64
C ASN A 55 7.85 31.64 -12.32
N ASP A 56 8.91 30.88 -12.05
CA ASP A 56 9.08 29.51 -12.54
C ASP A 56 7.90 28.62 -12.08
N TRP A 57 7.54 28.69 -10.80
CA TRP A 57 6.44 27.96 -10.19
C TRP A 57 5.08 28.27 -10.80
N GLN A 58 4.76 29.54 -11.06
CA GLN A 58 3.48 29.92 -11.68
C GLN A 58 3.25 29.29 -13.07
N THR A 59 4.33 28.92 -13.78
CA THR A 59 4.22 28.24 -15.08
C THR A 59 4.03 26.73 -14.97
N SER A 60 4.33 26.15 -13.81
CA SER A 60 4.39 24.70 -13.57
C SER A 60 3.02 24.03 -13.48
N HIS A 61 3.01 22.69 -13.58
CA HIS A 61 1.81 21.90 -13.30
C HIS A 61 1.46 21.87 -11.80
N HIS A 62 2.42 22.13 -10.90
CA HIS A 62 2.17 22.24 -9.46
C HIS A 62 1.23 23.42 -9.14
N PHE A 63 1.47 24.58 -9.75
CA PHE A 63 0.60 25.75 -9.62
C PHE A 63 -0.78 25.52 -10.24
N LYS A 64 -0.82 24.87 -11.41
CA LYS A 64 -2.04 24.62 -12.18
C LYS A 64 -2.80 23.37 -11.75
N ALA A 65 -2.36 22.69 -10.70
CA ALA A 65 -2.92 21.41 -10.28
C ALA A 65 -4.40 21.54 -9.90
N ILE A 66 -4.77 22.63 -9.22
CA ILE A 66 -6.16 23.03 -8.98
C ILE A 66 -6.25 24.54 -9.19
N GLN A 67 -7.27 25.01 -9.89
CA GLN A 67 -7.56 26.43 -10.06
C GLN A 67 -9.08 26.68 -10.02
N PRO A 68 -9.54 27.85 -9.54
CA PRO A 68 -10.95 28.22 -9.65
C PRO A 68 -11.41 28.18 -11.11
N ALA A 69 -12.60 27.64 -11.37
CA ALA A 69 -13.14 27.54 -12.71
C ALA A 69 -13.57 28.92 -13.23
N ASN A 70 -12.93 29.37 -14.30
CA ASN A 70 -13.26 30.60 -15.02
C ASN A 70 -12.76 30.50 -16.48
N ASP A 71 -13.04 31.51 -17.30
CA ASP A 71 -12.69 31.53 -18.73
C ASP A 71 -11.19 31.41 -19.04
N SER A 72 -10.30 31.72 -18.08
CA SER A 72 -8.85 31.59 -18.25
C SER A 72 -8.29 30.21 -17.86
N THR A 73 -8.99 29.48 -16.99
CA THR A 73 -8.50 28.24 -16.37
C THR A 73 -9.16 26.99 -16.97
N VAL A 74 -10.44 27.09 -17.35
CA VAL A 74 -11.18 26.01 -18.01
C VAL A 74 -10.66 25.84 -19.44
N LYS A 75 -10.20 24.63 -19.75
CA LYS A 75 -9.72 24.25 -21.09
C LYS A 75 -10.77 23.47 -21.89
N GLY A 76 -11.75 22.86 -21.21
CA GLY A 76 -12.80 22.09 -21.86
C GLY A 76 -13.80 22.94 -22.63
N ASP A 77 -14.49 22.29 -23.57
CA ASP A 77 -15.55 22.92 -24.35
C ASP A 77 -16.89 22.87 -23.59
N PHE A 78 -17.38 24.04 -23.19
CA PHE A 78 -18.66 24.26 -22.49
C PHE A 78 -19.66 25.06 -23.34
N ASN A 79 -19.57 24.98 -24.67
CA ASN A 79 -20.49 25.65 -25.59
C ASN A 79 -21.72 24.76 -25.90
N ASP A 80 -22.47 24.38 -24.86
CA ASP A 80 -23.67 23.52 -24.96
C ASP A 80 -23.42 22.13 -25.57
N VAL A 81 -22.22 21.58 -25.35
CA VAL A 81 -21.79 20.29 -25.90
C VAL A 81 -22.42 19.12 -25.16
N VAL A 82 -22.89 18.12 -25.92
CA VAL A 82 -23.37 16.85 -25.39
C VAL A 82 -22.29 15.78 -25.60
N PHE A 83 -21.97 15.07 -24.52
CA PHE A 83 -21.04 13.94 -24.51
C PHE A 83 -21.77 12.69 -24.02
N ILE A 84 -21.77 11.65 -24.84
CA ILE A 84 -22.39 10.36 -24.52
C ILE A 84 -21.29 9.32 -24.39
N SER A 85 -21.18 8.71 -23.22
CA SER A 85 -20.20 7.68 -22.96
C SER A 85 -20.66 6.72 -21.87
N ASP A 86 -20.39 5.44 -22.06
CA ASP A 86 -20.66 4.37 -21.09
C ASP A 86 -22.12 4.36 -20.56
N GLY A 87 -23.07 4.68 -21.44
CA GLY A 87 -24.50 4.74 -21.10
C GLY A 87 -24.97 6.03 -20.42
N VAL A 88 -24.07 6.98 -20.15
CA VAL A 88 -24.38 8.26 -19.51
C VAL A 88 -24.33 9.38 -20.53
N THR A 89 -25.38 10.22 -20.56
CA THR A 89 -25.41 11.45 -21.34
C THR A 89 -25.10 12.63 -20.43
N SER A 90 -24.04 13.37 -20.74
CA SER A 90 -23.65 14.58 -20.04
C SER A 90 -23.70 15.80 -20.96
N LYS A 91 -24.19 16.94 -20.47
CA LYS A 91 -24.16 18.22 -21.20
C LYS A 91 -23.28 19.23 -20.48
N PHE A 92 -22.35 19.85 -21.20
CA PHE A 92 -21.43 20.88 -20.69
C PHE A 92 -21.86 22.25 -21.22
N PHE A 93 -22.11 23.19 -20.32
CA PHE A 93 -22.63 24.51 -20.70
C PHE A 93 -22.24 25.60 -19.69
N LYS A 94 -22.48 26.86 -20.05
CA LYS A 94 -22.31 28.02 -19.14
C LYS A 94 -23.66 28.62 -18.74
N LYS A 95 -23.75 29.13 -17.52
CA LYS A 95 -24.81 30.05 -17.06
C LYS A 95 -24.15 31.33 -16.57
N GLY A 96 -24.19 32.38 -17.38
CA GLY A 96 -23.41 33.60 -17.13
C GLY A 96 -21.90 33.32 -17.20
N ASN A 97 -21.17 33.68 -16.15
CA ASN A 97 -19.72 33.44 -16.03
C ASN A 97 -19.35 32.09 -15.37
N LYS A 98 -20.34 31.26 -15.04
CA LYS A 98 -20.15 29.98 -14.35
C LYS A 98 -20.28 28.79 -15.30
N PHE A 99 -19.55 27.73 -15.00
CA PHE A 99 -19.47 26.49 -15.77
C PHE A 99 -20.32 25.41 -15.11
N PHE A 100 -21.05 24.64 -15.92
CA PHE A 100 -21.96 23.61 -15.46
C PHE A 100 -21.82 22.32 -16.26
N ILE A 101 -22.09 21.20 -15.58
CA ILE A 101 -22.33 19.89 -16.19
C ILE A 101 -23.72 19.40 -15.78
N ASN A 102 -24.55 19.01 -16.75
CA ASN A 102 -25.75 18.20 -16.52
C ASN A 102 -25.35 16.74 -16.63
N THR A 103 -25.41 15.96 -15.54
CA THR A 103 -25.04 14.53 -15.54
C THR A 103 -25.70 13.76 -14.39
N GLN A 104 -25.55 12.44 -14.40
CA GLN A 104 -26.21 11.50 -13.48
C GLN A 104 -25.78 11.71 -12.02
N GLY A 105 -26.72 11.91 -11.10
CA GLY A 105 -26.49 12.00 -9.66
C GLY A 105 -26.53 10.66 -8.93
N GLU A 106 -26.56 10.72 -7.59
CA GLU A 106 -26.58 9.54 -6.70
C GLU A 106 -27.83 8.65 -6.86
N ASP A 107 -28.94 9.21 -7.35
CA ASP A 107 -30.20 8.48 -7.61
C ASP A 107 -30.32 7.98 -9.05
N GLY A 108 -29.30 8.23 -9.87
CA GLY A 108 -29.27 7.86 -11.26
C GLY A 108 -29.97 8.81 -12.23
N LYS A 109 -30.44 9.98 -11.79
CA LYS A 109 -31.06 11.01 -12.65
C LYS A 109 -30.09 12.14 -12.95
N ASN A 110 -30.30 12.85 -14.05
CA ASN A 110 -29.44 13.97 -14.42
C ASN A 110 -29.80 15.26 -13.66
N TYR A 111 -28.77 15.96 -13.17
CA TYR A 111 -28.90 17.29 -12.53
C TYR A 111 -27.82 18.24 -13.03
N ASP A 112 -28.08 19.54 -12.91
CA ASP A 112 -27.10 20.59 -13.20
C ASP A 112 -26.18 20.81 -11.99
N TYR A 113 -24.89 20.56 -12.19
CA TYR A 113 -23.86 20.78 -11.18
C TYR A 113 -22.94 21.95 -11.59
N GLU A 114 -22.74 22.91 -10.68
CA GLU A 114 -21.77 23.97 -10.87
C GLU A 114 -20.35 23.40 -10.69
N ILE A 115 -19.48 23.69 -11.65
CA ILE A 115 -18.06 23.36 -11.57
C ILE A 115 -17.36 24.48 -10.80
N LYS A 116 -16.75 24.11 -9.67
CA LYS A 116 -16.06 25.06 -8.79
C LYS A 116 -14.59 25.22 -9.16
N TYR A 117 -13.93 24.13 -9.52
CA TYR A 117 -12.51 24.12 -9.82
C TYR A 117 -12.19 23.24 -11.02
N THR A 118 -11.14 23.63 -11.74
CA THR A 118 -10.43 22.74 -12.65
C THR A 118 -9.44 21.89 -11.85
N PHE A 119 -9.28 20.62 -12.22
CA PHE A 119 -8.36 19.69 -11.60
C PHE A 119 -7.47 19.04 -12.65
N GLY A 120 -6.16 19.22 -12.54
CA GLY A 120 -5.21 18.89 -13.60
C GLY A 120 -5.08 19.98 -14.68
N PHE A 121 -4.09 19.80 -15.55
CA PHE A 121 -3.75 20.77 -16.59
C PHE A 121 -3.39 20.12 -17.93
N THR A 122 -2.28 19.38 -18.02
CA THR A 122 -1.96 18.58 -19.22
C THR A 122 -1.40 17.21 -18.80
N PRO A 123 -1.70 16.11 -19.51
CA PRO A 123 -2.47 16.06 -20.76
C PRO A 123 -4.01 16.07 -20.60
N LEU A 124 -4.52 16.04 -19.38
CA LEU A 124 -5.97 16.06 -19.12
C LEU A 124 -6.35 17.07 -18.04
N GLN A 125 -7.60 17.52 -18.12
CA GLN A 125 -8.26 18.34 -17.09
C GLN A 125 -9.61 17.72 -16.71
N GLN A 126 -9.79 17.48 -15.42
CA GLN A 126 -11.03 17.11 -14.76
C GLN A 126 -11.64 18.33 -14.05
N TYR A 127 -12.80 18.13 -13.43
CA TYR A 127 -13.54 19.20 -12.78
C TYR A 127 -14.03 18.77 -11.40
N LEU A 128 -14.04 19.70 -10.45
CA LEU A 128 -14.52 19.48 -9.08
C LEU A 128 -15.88 20.13 -8.86
N ILE A 129 -16.78 19.36 -8.26
CA ILE A 129 -18.14 19.76 -7.90
C ILE A 129 -18.30 19.65 -6.39
N GLU A 130 -18.91 20.66 -5.78
CA GLU A 130 -19.25 20.65 -4.36
C GLU A 130 -20.54 19.84 -4.13
N PHE A 131 -20.50 18.94 -3.16
CA PHE A 131 -21.59 18.07 -2.74
C PHE A 131 -21.95 18.32 -1.27
N PRO A 132 -23.18 17.95 -0.84
CA PRO A 132 -23.58 18.02 0.56
C PRO A 132 -22.58 17.32 1.50
N GLY A 133 -22.45 17.86 2.71
CA GLY A 133 -21.53 17.34 3.73
C GLY A 133 -20.06 17.70 3.48
N GLY A 134 -19.78 18.71 2.65
CA GLY A 134 -18.42 19.21 2.38
C GLY A 134 -17.58 18.31 1.47
N ARG A 135 -18.22 17.37 0.76
CA ARG A 135 -17.57 16.52 -0.23
C ARG A 135 -17.27 17.32 -1.49
N MET A 136 -16.09 17.12 -2.06
CA MET A 136 -15.73 17.61 -3.38
C MET A 136 -15.57 16.41 -4.31
N GLN A 137 -16.41 16.31 -5.33
CA GLN A 137 -16.42 15.18 -6.25
C GLN A 137 -15.72 15.50 -7.56
N VAL A 138 -14.89 14.55 -8.03
CA VAL A 138 -14.23 14.65 -9.32
C VAL A 138 -15.11 14.07 -10.41
N THR A 139 -15.31 14.81 -11.50
CA THR A 139 -16.08 14.31 -12.64
C THR A 139 -15.36 13.15 -13.34
N ARG A 140 -16.15 12.16 -13.79
CA ARG A 140 -15.67 11.09 -14.65
C ARG A 140 -15.26 11.63 -16.02
N ALA A 141 -16.14 12.41 -16.64
CA ALA A 141 -15.81 13.06 -17.91
C ALA A 141 -14.64 14.03 -17.73
N SER A 142 -13.63 13.85 -18.56
CA SER A 142 -12.38 14.59 -18.60
C SER A 142 -12.19 15.22 -19.96
N TRP A 143 -11.43 16.32 -19.98
CA TRP A 143 -11.00 16.98 -21.20
C TRP A 143 -9.56 16.59 -21.54
N ASP A 144 -9.35 16.02 -22.72
CA ASP A 144 -8.01 15.82 -23.28
C ASP A 144 -7.53 17.16 -23.83
N THR A 145 -6.57 17.79 -23.16
CA THR A 145 -6.05 19.12 -23.52
C THR A 145 -5.13 19.10 -24.75
N LYS A 146 -4.65 17.93 -25.16
CA LYS A 146 -3.82 17.78 -26.36
C LYS A 146 -4.65 17.50 -27.60
N LYS A 147 -5.73 16.72 -27.45
CA LYS A 147 -6.65 16.33 -28.54
C LYS A 147 -7.92 17.17 -28.60
N GLU A 148 -8.10 18.06 -27.63
CA GLU A 148 -9.24 18.97 -27.49
C GLU A 148 -10.59 18.24 -27.60
N LYS A 149 -10.76 17.21 -26.75
CA LYS A 149 -12.00 16.42 -26.74
C LYS A 149 -12.35 15.85 -25.38
N TRP A 150 -13.65 15.63 -25.17
CA TRP A 150 -14.18 14.93 -24.02
C TRP A 150 -13.92 13.42 -24.09
N PHE A 151 -13.57 12.82 -22.96
CA PHE A 151 -13.38 11.38 -22.82
C PHE A 151 -13.61 10.92 -21.36
N ASN A 152 -13.80 9.62 -21.17
CA ASN A 152 -13.73 8.97 -19.86
C ASN A 152 -12.36 8.28 -19.75
N GLN A 153 -11.69 8.38 -18.59
CA GLN A 153 -10.34 7.85 -18.35
C GLN A 153 -10.25 6.34 -18.61
N TYR A 154 -11.32 5.62 -18.26
CA TYR A 154 -11.49 4.20 -18.50
C TYR A 154 -12.80 3.97 -19.27
N LYS A 155 -12.67 3.79 -20.59
CA LYS A 155 -13.79 3.59 -21.51
C LYS A 155 -14.36 2.18 -21.39
N GLY A 156 -15.67 2.03 -21.54
CA GLY A 156 -16.35 0.73 -21.59
C GLY A 156 -16.81 0.21 -20.23
N GLN A 157 -16.63 0.99 -19.16
CA GLN A 157 -17.10 0.61 -17.82
C GLN A 157 -18.48 1.21 -17.55
N ASN A 158 -19.51 0.36 -17.43
CA ASN A 158 -20.79 0.78 -16.90
C ASN A 158 -20.72 0.78 -15.36
N ILE A 159 -20.79 1.97 -14.76
CA ILE A 159 -20.67 2.17 -13.32
C ILE A 159 -21.99 2.77 -12.84
N PRO A 160 -22.89 1.98 -12.24
CA PRO A 160 -24.22 2.46 -11.86
C PRO A 160 -24.16 3.43 -10.68
N ALA A 161 -25.21 4.23 -10.52
CA ALA A 161 -25.38 5.05 -9.32
C ALA A 161 -25.43 4.17 -8.06
N GLY A 162 -24.80 4.63 -6.98
CA GLY A 162 -24.62 3.86 -5.74
C GLY A 162 -23.40 2.93 -5.73
N ASP A 163 -22.72 2.73 -6.87
CA ASP A 163 -21.44 2.04 -6.93
C ASP A 163 -20.33 2.90 -6.29
N TRP A 164 -19.38 2.25 -5.60
CA TRP A 164 -18.21 2.87 -4.99
C TRP A 164 -17.41 3.72 -5.99
N LEU A 165 -17.27 3.24 -7.24
CA LEU A 165 -16.53 3.89 -8.32
C LEU A 165 -17.34 4.94 -9.09
N HIS A 166 -18.65 5.06 -8.82
CA HIS A 166 -19.45 6.11 -9.44
C HIS A 166 -18.86 7.48 -9.08
N TRP A 167 -19.00 8.48 -9.94
CA TRP A 167 -18.39 9.80 -9.71
C TRP A 167 -18.95 10.54 -8.48
N THR A 168 -20.15 10.13 -8.01
CA THR A 168 -20.73 10.59 -6.75
C THR A 168 -20.37 9.70 -5.55
N GLY A 169 -19.69 8.58 -5.78
CA GLY A 169 -19.21 7.63 -4.77
C GLY A 169 -17.96 8.13 -4.04
N ASN A 170 -17.51 7.36 -3.05
CA ASN A 170 -16.37 7.74 -2.21
C ASN A 170 -15.01 7.56 -2.93
N ALA A 171 -14.91 6.71 -3.96
CA ALA A 171 -13.68 6.54 -4.74
C ALA A 171 -13.28 7.78 -5.54
N GLN A 172 -14.23 8.67 -5.79
CA GLN A 172 -14.07 9.87 -6.61
C GLN A 172 -14.09 11.15 -5.75
N ASN A 173 -14.06 10.98 -4.43
CA ASN A 173 -14.05 12.08 -3.47
C ASN A 173 -12.64 12.66 -3.31
N TRP A 174 -12.50 13.91 -3.74
CA TRP A 174 -11.25 14.66 -3.67
C TRP A 174 -10.71 14.79 -2.23
N ASN A 175 -11.57 14.98 -1.22
CA ASN A 175 -11.14 15.19 0.17
C ASN A 175 -10.30 14.01 0.69
N THR A 176 -10.66 12.78 0.31
CA THR A 176 -9.98 11.56 0.75
C THR A 176 -8.88 11.15 -0.21
N MET A 177 -9.11 11.26 -1.52
CA MET A 177 -8.22 10.69 -2.55
C MET A 177 -7.12 11.64 -3.02
N CYS A 178 -7.37 12.95 -3.02
CA CYS A 178 -6.56 13.90 -3.80
C CYS A 178 -6.06 15.08 -2.96
N ALA A 179 -6.84 15.54 -1.99
CA ALA A 179 -6.62 16.80 -1.31
C ALA A 179 -5.22 16.91 -0.71
N ASP A 180 -4.70 15.82 -0.13
CA ASP A 180 -3.42 15.84 0.57
C ASP A 180 -2.22 16.12 -0.35
N CYS A 181 -2.33 15.72 -1.62
CA CYS A 181 -1.31 15.97 -2.63
C CYS A 181 -1.49 17.31 -3.36
N HIS A 182 -2.70 17.88 -3.30
CA HIS A 182 -3.11 19.03 -4.12
C HIS A 182 -3.48 20.27 -3.29
N SER A 183 -2.98 20.36 -2.06
CA SER A 183 -3.18 21.51 -1.21
C SER A 183 -2.02 21.69 -0.22
N THR A 184 -1.97 22.87 0.40
CA THR A 184 -0.97 23.21 1.42
C THR A 184 -1.65 23.32 2.79
N ASN A 185 -1.02 22.77 3.84
CA ASN A 185 -1.57 22.76 5.21
C ASN A 185 -3.01 22.19 5.27
N LEU A 186 -3.24 21.05 4.60
CA LEU A 186 -4.53 20.40 4.59
C LEU A 186 -4.92 19.92 5.99
N LYS A 187 -6.17 20.18 6.36
CA LYS A 187 -6.88 19.45 7.42
C LYS A 187 -8.21 19.01 6.87
N LYS A 188 -8.41 17.69 6.73
CA LYS A 188 -9.68 17.14 6.24
C LYS A 188 -10.85 17.52 7.14
N ASN A 189 -10.60 17.57 8.46
CA ASN A 189 -11.61 17.74 9.52
C ASN A 189 -12.85 16.89 9.24
N TYR A 190 -12.61 15.60 8.99
CA TYR A 190 -13.68 14.64 8.78
C TYR A 190 -14.31 14.29 10.12
N ASP A 191 -15.62 14.45 10.21
CA ASP A 191 -16.42 14.07 11.35
C ASP A 191 -16.99 12.67 11.14
N LEU A 192 -16.59 11.75 12.01
CA LEU A 192 -16.94 10.34 11.86
C LEU A 192 -18.44 10.11 12.00
N GLU A 193 -19.09 10.73 12.99
CA GLU A 193 -20.48 10.42 13.32
C GLU A 193 -21.46 10.94 12.26
N SER A 194 -21.24 12.16 11.75
CA SER A 194 -22.04 12.75 10.68
C SER A 194 -21.62 12.32 9.27
N ASP A 195 -20.44 11.72 9.09
CA ASP A 195 -19.86 11.35 7.79
C ASP A 195 -19.70 12.59 6.86
N THR A 196 -19.20 13.68 7.44
CA THR A 196 -19.03 14.97 6.74
C THR A 196 -17.60 15.50 6.83
N TYR A 197 -17.24 16.41 5.93
CA TYR A 197 -15.95 17.07 5.87
C TYR A 197 -16.12 18.56 6.15
N ASN A 198 -15.23 19.12 6.96
CA ASN A 198 -15.01 20.57 7.04
C ASN A 198 -13.58 20.90 6.61
N THR A 199 -13.24 20.50 5.39
CA THR A 199 -11.86 20.53 4.90
C THR A 199 -11.33 21.95 4.79
N THR A 200 -10.20 22.22 5.45
CA THR A 200 -9.50 23.51 5.40
C THR A 200 -8.10 23.34 4.85
N HIS A 201 -7.59 24.36 4.17
CA HIS A 201 -6.23 24.42 3.64
C HIS A 201 -5.75 25.88 3.61
N SER A 202 -4.44 26.10 3.55
CA SER A 202 -3.88 27.44 3.31
C SER A 202 -4.01 27.84 1.84
N ILE A 203 -3.66 26.94 0.92
CA ILE A 203 -3.72 27.18 -0.53
C ILE A 203 -4.18 25.89 -1.24
N LEU A 204 -5.06 26.04 -2.22
CA LEU A 204 -5.60 24.95 -3.03
C LEU A 204 -4.77 24.75 -4.31
N ASN A 205 -3.51 24.38 -4.15
CA ASN A 205 -2.59 23.82 -5.15
C ASN A 205 -1.31 23.32 -4.46
N VAL A 206 -0.30 22.90 -5.23
CA VAL A 206 1.02 22.54 -4.70
C VAL A 206 1.89 23.79 -4.62
N SER A 207 1.82 24.47 -3.47
CA SER A 207 2.47 25.77 -3.23
C SER A 207 3.86 25.64 -2.57
N CYS A 208 4.55 26.76 -2.38
CA CYS A 208 5.91 26.82 -1.82
C CYS A 208 6.02 26.06 -0.48
N GLU A 209 5.08 26.30 0.44
CA GLU A 209 5.09 25.72 1.78
C GLU A 209 4.70 24.23 1.79
N ALA A 210 4.17 23.67 0.69
CA ALA A 210 3.93 22.23 0.57
C ALA A 210 5.24 21.42 0.49
N CYS A 211 6.31 22.04 -0.04
CA CYS A 211 7.64 21.41 -0.14
C CYS A 211 8.64 22.00 0.87
N HIS A 212 8.51 23.28 1.21
CA HIS A 212 9.47 23.97 2.08
C HIS A 212 9.04 23.98 3.55
N GLY A 213 7.82 23.55 3.88
CA GLY A 213 7.27 23.66 5.23
C GLY A 213 6.75 25.07 5.54
N ALA A 214 6.27 25.26 6.76
CA ALA A 214 5.67 26.51 7.23
C ALA A 214 6.72 27.65 7.32
N ALA A 215 6.48 28.78 6.64
CA ALA A 215 7.53 29.76 6.41
C ALA A 215 7.53 30.98 7.35
N LYS A 216 6.58 31.09 8.29
CA LYS A 216 6.47 32.28 9.18
C LYS A 216 7.78 32.59 9.91
N ASN A 217 8.34 31.63 10.64
CA ASN A 217 9.57 31.83 11.42
C ASN A 217 10.76 32.19 10.52
N HIS A 218 10.79 31.67 9.29
CA HIS A 218 11.79 32.05 8.31
C HIS A 218 11.65 33.51 7.92
N VAL A 219 10.46 33.94 7.49
CA VAL A 219 10.23 35.33 7.04
C VAL A 219 10.44 36.33 8.16
N ASP A 220 9.97 36.04 9.38
CA ASP A 220 10.15 36.91 10.55
C ASP A 220 11.64 37.09 10.87
N TYR A 221 12.44 36.02 10.81
CA TYR A 221 13.89 36.10 11.03
C TYR A 221 14.59 36.92 9.95
N ILE A 222 14.27 36.68 8.67
CA ILE A 222 14.88 37.41 7.56
C ILE A 222 14.57 38.92 7.63
N LYS A 223 13.36 39.29 8.07
CA LYS A 223 12.97 40.69 8.26
C LYS A 223 13.58 41.36 9.50
N GLY A 224 14.14 40.57 10.43
CA GLY A 224 14.79 41.04 11.65
C GLY A 224 16.32 41.11 11.51
N GLU A 225 17.03 40.43 12.40
CA GLU A 225 18.50 40.51 12.56
C GLU A 225 19.30 39.63 11.57
N TYR A 226 18.82 39.47 10.33
CA TYR A 226 19.46 38.56 9.39
C TYR A 226 20.90 38.96 9.03
N LYS A 227 21.83 38.04 9.26
CA LYS A 227 23.18 38.06 8.67
C LYS A 227 23.28 37.05 7.54
N GLN A 228 23.87 37.48 6.42
CA GLN A 228 23.97 36.67 5.21
C GLN A 228 24.61 35.30 5.48
N GLY A 229 23.91 34.23 5.10
CA GLY A 229 24.41 32.84 5.21
C GLY A 229 24.04 32.08 6.49
N GLU A 230 23.45 32.72 7.49
CA GLU A 230 23.01 32.02 8.70
C GLU A 230 21.70 31.25 8.48
N ARG A 231 21.64 30.01 9.00
CA ARG A 231 20.39 29.22 9.03
C ARG A 231 19.53 29.68 10.20
N VAL A 232 18.25 29.91 9.93
CA VAL A 232 17.25 30.20 10.95
C VAL A 232 16.99 28.94 11.77
N LYS A 233 17.57 28.85 12.98
CA LYS A 233 17.31 27.72 13.89
C LYS A 233 15.83 27.76 14.30
N GLY A 234 15.11 26.65 14.14
CA GLY A 234 13.69 26.58 14.48
C GLY A 234 12.74 27.17 13.43
N SER A 235 13.18 27.34 12.18
CA SER A 235 12.38 27.91 11.09
C SER A 235 11.27 27.03 10.55
N LEU A 236 11.23 25.76 10.94
CA LEU A 236 10.31 24.74 10.39
C LEU A 236 10.49 24.47 8.89
N LEU A 237 11.57 24.98 8.27
CA LEU A 237 11.84 24.71 6.86
C LEU A 237 12.40 23.29 6.64
N GLU A 238 11.78 22.53 5.74
CA GLU A 238 12.08 21.11 5.51
C GLU A 238 13.11 20.89 4.38
N LEU A 239 13.00 21.65 3.28
CA LEU A 239 13.85 21.49 2.09
C LEU A 239 14.80 22.70 1.87
N PRO A 240 15.97 22.75 2.52
CA PRO A 240 16.97 23.79 2.25
C PRO A 240 17.69 23.55 0.91
N LYS A 241 18.32 24.60 0.36
CA LYS A 241 19.07 24.58 -0.93
C LYS A 241 20.05 23.40 -1.08
N ASN A 242 20.72 23.01 0.00
CA ASN A 242 21.71 21.92 0.03
C ASN A 242 21.18 20.64 0.67
N ALA A 243 19.87 20.37 0.57
CA ALA A 243 19.29 19.14 1.08
C ALA A 243 19.97 17.91 0.46
N GLY A 244 20.26 16.93 1.33
CA GLY A 244 20.75 15.62 0.94
C GLY A 244 19.69 14.84 0.14
N GLN A 245 20.11 13.72 -0.44
CA GLN A 245 19.26 12.89 -1.29
C GLN A 245 17.96 12.46 -0.57
N ILE A 246 18.07 11.85 0.61
CA ILE A 246 16.93 11.33 1.36
C ILE A 246 15.94 12.43 1.74
N ALA A 247 16.43 13.57 2.24
CA ALA A 247 15.58 14.70 2.58
C ALA A 247 14.77 15.20 1.38
N GLN A 248 15.40 15.33 0.20
CA GLN A 248 14.68 15.75 -1.01
C GLN A 248 13.66 14.69 -1.47
N ILE A 249 14.04 13.42 -1.48
CA ILE A 249 13.13 12.34 -1.89
C ILE A 249 11.92 12.29 -0.97
N ASN A 250 12.12 12.40 0.35
CA ASN A 250 11.03 12.39 1.32
C ASN A 250 10.15 13.64 1.26
N THR A 251 10.63 14.74 0.66
CA THR A 251 9.79 15.92 0.34
C THR A 251 8.90 15.67 -0.88
N CYS A 252 9.39 14.95 -1.89
CA CYS A 252 8.63 14.65 -3.10
C CYS A 252 7.65 13.47 -2.92
N ALA A 253 8.04 12.48 -2.13
CA ALA A 253 7.34 11.20 -1.98
C ALA A 253 5.87 11.29 -1.51
N PRO A 254 5.46 12.23 -0.63
CA PRO A 254 4.06 12.35 -0.21
C PRO A 254 3.07 12.49 -1.35
N CYS A 255 3.48 13.05 -2.49
CA CYS A 255 2.65 13.21 -3.68
C CYS A 255 3.06 12.30 -4.85
N HIS A 256 4.32 11.84 -4.89
CA HIS A 256 4.86 11.02 -5.97
C HIS A 256 5.01 9.53 -5.59
N ALA A 257 4.17 9.04 -4.68
CA ALA A 257 4.07 7.66 -4.27
C ALA A 257 2.59 7.25 -4.09
N ARG A 258 2.26 6.01 -4.43
CA ARG A 258 1.04 5.38 -3.89
C ARG A 258 1.30 5.05 -2.42
N ARG A 259 0.44 5.53 -1.52
CA ARG A 259 0.72 5.56 -0.08
C ARG A 259 -0.51 5.80 0.78
N SER A 260 -0.48 5.26 2.00
CA SER A 260 -1.45 5.53 3.06
C SER A 260 -0.94 6.63 3.99
N MET A 261 -1.85 7.42 4.58
CA MET A 261 -1.53 8.44 5.58
C MET A 261 -1.58 7.83 7.00
N ILE A 262 -0.68 8.22 7.90
CA ILE A 262 -0.65 7.72 9.28
C ILE A 262 -1.50 8.58 10.22
N SER A 263 -1.62 9.88 9.95
CA SER A 263 -2.43 10.77 10.77
C SER A 263 -2.85 12.00 9.98
N ASN A 264 -4.03 12.53 10.31
CA ASN A 264 -4.50 13.82 9.80
C ASN A 264 -3.62 15.00 10.26
N ASN A 265 -2.84 14.82 11.34
CA ASN A 265 -1.90 15.81 11.85
C ASN A 265 -0.47 15.39 11.48
N LYS A 266 0.07 15.98 10.42
CA LYS A 266 1.44 15.69 9.96
C LYS A 266 2.47 16.15 10.99
N LEU A 267 3.45 15.30 11.23
CA LEU A 267 4.64 15.60 12.00
C LEU A 267 5.67 16.29 11.09
N VAL A 268 6.44 17.22 11.64
CA VAL A 268 7.65 17.72 10.99
C VAL A 268 8.71 16.65 11.14
N SER A 269 8.89 15.84 10.11
CA SER A 269 9.85 14.73 10.12
C SER A 269 10.58 14.62 8.79
N SER A 270 11.86 14.26 8.88
CA SER A 270 12.66 13.85 7.73
C SER A 270 12.45 12.39 7.35
N GLU A 271 11.72 11.61 8.15
CA GLU A 271 11.36 10.22 7.87
C GLU A 271 9.96 10.16 7.27
N LEU A 272 9.86 9.60 6.06
CA LEU A 272 8.59 9.49 5.34
C LEU A 272 7.59 8.62 6.11
N LEU A 273 8.09 7.54 6.72
CA LEU A 273 7.31 6.58 7.50
C LEU A 273 6.79 7.13 8.84
N ASP A 274 7.05 8.40 9.17
CA ASP A 274 6.37 9.07 10.29
C ASP A 274 4.99 9.60 9.93
N ASN A 275 4.76 9.90 8.64
CA ASN A 275 3.51 10.47 8.15
C ASN A 275 2.79 9.59 7.13
N PHE A 276 3.53 8.73 6.41
CA PHE A 276 3.01 7.98 5.28
C PHE A 276 3.58 6.58 5.19
N ILE A 277 2.80 5.63 4.71
CA ILE A 277 3.24 4.26 4.42
C ILE A 277 3.17 4.06 2.91
N PRO A 278 4.30 4.16 2.17
CA PRO A 278 4.33 3.92 0.73
C PRO A 278 4.11 2.45 0.38
N GLU A 279 3.55 2.24 -0.81
CA GLU A 279 3.45 0.91 -1.40
C GLU A 279 4.83 0.36 -1.79
N ILE A 280 5.01 -0.92 -1.51
CA ILE A 280 6.16 -1.72 -1.94
C ILE A 280 5.90 -2.28 -3.35
N PRO A 281 6.92 -2.70 -4.11
CA PRO A 281 6.75 -3.34 -5.42
C PRO A 281 6.16 -4.77 -5.31
N SER A 282 4.98 -4.91 -4.71
CA SER A 282 4.20 -6.16 -4.66
C SER A 282 3.43 -6.38 -5.96
N ASN A 283 3.09 -7.62 -6.29
CA ASN A 283 2.37 -8.01 -7.51
C ASN A 283 0.89 -7.58 -7.52
N GLU A 284 0.37 -7.09 -6.39
CA GLU A 284 -0.94 -6.46 -6.31
C GLU A 284 -0.96 -5.17 -7.12
N ASN A 285 0.00 -4.29 -6.84
CA ASN A 285 0.04 -2.96 -7.41
C ASN A 285 1.06 -2.85 -8.55
N PHE A 286 2.18 -3.57 -8.54
CA PHE A 286 3.26 -3.48 -9.53
C PHE A 286 3.29 -4.71 -10.45
N HIS A 287 4.01 -4.62 -11.58
CA HIS A 287 4.42 -5.82 -12.31
C HIS A 287 5.34 -6.68 -11.42
N GLU A 288 5.35 -8.00 -11.61
CA GLU A 288 6.09 -8.93 -10.72
C GLU A 288 7.61 -8.65 -10.66
N ASP A 289 8.17 -7.94 -11.64
CA ASP A 289 9.57 -7.50 -11.67
C ASP A 289 9.81 -6.10 -11.09
N GLY A 290 8.79 -5.50 -10.48
CA GLY A 290 8.81 -4.21 -9.81
C GLY A 290 8.65 -2.99 -10.72
N GLN A 291 8.32 -3.17 -12.00
CA GLN A 291 7.93 -2.04 -12.87
C GLN A 291 6.60 -1.44 -12.43
N VAL A 292 6.47 -0.12 -12.58
CA VAL A 292 5.20 0.60 -12.39
C VAL A 292 4.11 -0.05 -13.24
N LYS A 293 2.98 -0.33 -12.59
CA LYS A 293 1.70 -0.71 -13.21
C LYS A 293 0.66 0.28 -12.71
N GLU A 294 -0.16 0.84 -13.59
CA GLU A 294 -1.25 1.76 -13.21
C GLU A 294 -0.81 2.93 -12.28
N GLU A 295 -1.54 3.20 -11.19
CA GLU A 295 -1.37 4.36 -10.31
C GLU A 295 -0.37 4.12 -9.16
N ASN A 296 0.90 3.89 -9.47
CA ASN A 296 1.95 3.72 -8.46
C ASN A 296 2.92 4.89 -8.32
N TYR A 297 2.83 5.86 -9.24
CA TYR A 297 3.75 7.00 -9.30
C TYR A 297 5.21 6.53 -9.41
N ILE A 298 6.17 7.26 -8.87
CA ILE A 298 7.61 7.06 -9.21
C ILE A 298 8.52 6.76 -8.02
N TYR A 299 8.11 7.04 -6.78
CA TYR A 299 8.94 6.88 -5.57
C TYR A 299 9.49 5.45 -5.46
N THR A 300 8.59 4.46 -5.41
CA THR A 300 8.92 3.05 -5.23
C THR A 300 9.79 2.50 -6.36
N SER A 301 9.51 2.90 -7.62
CA SER A 301 10.37 2.53 -8.75
C SER A 301 11.76 3.14 -8.66
N PHE A 302 11.87 4.41 -8.22
CA PHE A 302 13.15 5.10 -8.08
C PHE A 302 14.05 4.48 -7.01
N LEU A 303 13.49 4.03 -5.88
CA LEU A 303 14.27 3.34 -4.83
C LEU A 303 14.87 2.00 -5.30
N GLN A 304 14.32 1.39 -6.35
CA GLN A 304 14.89 0.18 -6.95
C GLN A 304 16.12 0.49 -7.83
N SER A 305 16.28 1.76 -8.24
CA SER A 305 17.30 2.15 -9.22
C SER A 305 18.71 2.17 -8.64
N LYS A 306 19.69 1.89 -9.50
CA LYS A 306 21.11 2.12 -9.18
C LYS A 306 21.43 3.60 -8.98
N MET A 307 20.65 4.49 -9.58
CA MET A 307 20.79 5.94 -9.44
C MET A 307 20.49 6.37 -8.00
N PHE A 308 19.41 5.85 -7.41
CA PHE A 308 19.14 6.04 -5.99
C PHE A 308 20.29 5.50 -5.13
N GLY A 309 20.75 4.27 -5.39
CA GLY A 309 21.91 3.71 -4.67
C GLY A 309 23.21 4.53 -4.81
N ALA A 310 23.34 5.34 -5.85
CA ALA A 310 24.49 6.21 -6.12
C ALA A 310 24.33 7.66 -5.62
N GLY A 311 23.27 7.97 -4.86
CA GLY A 311 23.07 9.32 -4.30
C GLY A 311 22.33 10.31 -5.21
N VAL A 312 21.80 9.87 -6.36
CA VAL A 312 21.05 10.74 -7.28
C VAL A 312 19.70 11.13 -6.68
N LYS A 313 19.33 12.39 -6.83
CA LYS A 313 18.07 12.98 -6.33
C LYS A 313 17.26 13.59 -7.47
N CYS A 314 15.96 13.84 -7.22
CA CYS A 314 15.02 14.35 -8.22
C CYS A 314 15.54 15.61 -8.94
N SER A 315 16.15 16.54 -8.19
CA SER A 315 16.65 17.80 -8.74
C SER A 315 17.96 17.68 -9.53
N ASN A 316 18.54 16.48 -9.64
CA ASN A 316 19.58 16.22 -10.62
C ASN A 316 19.01 16.14 -12.04
N CYS A 317 17.70 15.90 -12.17
CA CYS A 317 17.01 15.74 -13.45
C CYS A 317 15.91 16.78 -13.67
N HIS A 318 15.20 17.20 -12.62
CA HIS A 318 14.08 18.14 -12.68
C HIS A 318 14.42 19.48 -12.04
N ASN A 319 13.90 20.57 -12.60
CA ASN A 319 13.80 21.83 -11.88
C ASN A 319 12.54 21.77 -10.99
N PRO A 320 12.66 21.83 -9.65
CA PRO A 320 11.53 21.65 -8.75
C PRO A 320 10.51 22.80 -8.81
N HIS A 321 10.91 23.99 -9.26
CA HIS A 321 10.01 25.14 -9.35
C HIS A 321 9.20 25.10 -10.66
N SER A 322 9.86 24.92 -11.81
CA SER A 322 9.15 24.86 -13.10
C SER A 322 8.53 23.49 -13.42
N GLY A 323 8.97 22.42 -12.74
CA GLY A 323 8.60 21.03 -13.02
C GLY A 323 9.24 20.44 -14.28
N LYS A 324 10.01 21.23 -15.04
CA LYS A 324 10.63 20.81 -16.31
C LYS A 324 11.94 20.06 -16.08
N LEU A 325 12.35 19.27 -17.07
CA LEU A 325 13.71 18.70 -17.10
C LEU A 325 14.76 19.80 -17.17
N ILE A 326 15.91 19.60 -16.52
CA ILE A 326 17.00 20.58 -16.52
C ILE A 326 17.79 20.59 -17.85
N LEU A 327 17.70 19.50 -18.61
CA LEU A 327 18.29 19.32 -19.94
C LEU A 327 17.28 18.53 -20.80
N THR A 328 17.33 18.74 -22.11
CA THR A 328 16.40 18.10 -23.07
C THR A 328 16.94 16.76 -23.58
N ALA A 329 16.03 15.82 -23.87
CA ALA A 329 16.32 14.53 -24.48
C ALA A 329 17.49 13.79 -23.80
N ASN A 330 18.32 13.10 -24.59
CA ASN A 330 19.41 12.26 -24.09
C ASN A 330 20.52 13.05 -23.38
N ASN A 331 20.60 14.37 -23.57
CA ASN A 331 21.60 15.20 -22.87
C ASN A 331 21.44 15.16 -21.35
N LEU A 332 20.23 14.88 -20.86
CA LEU A 332 19.99 14.66 -19.44
C LEU A 332 20.78 13.46 -18.90
N CYS A 333 20.72 12.33 -19.60
CA CYS A 333 21.43 11.10 -19.25
C CYS A 333 22.95 11.26 -19.47
N LEU A 334 23.34 11.93 -20.56
CA LEU A 334 24.74 12.14 -20.93
C LEU A 334 25.51 13.10 -20.01
N LYS A 335 24.82 13.76 -19.07
CA LYS A 335 25.46 14.49 -17.97
C LYS A 335 26.37 13.58 -17.13
N CYS A 336 26.03 12.30 -17.03
CA CYS A 336 26.79 11.31 -16.27
C CYS A 336 27.23 10.10 -17.10
N HIS A 337 26.47 9.74 -18.14
CA HIS A 337 26.77 8.59 -19.00
C HIS A 337 27.63 9.00 -20.21
N GLN A 338 28.55 8.12 -20.62
CA GLN A 338 29.45 8.36 -21.75
C GLN A 338 28.67 8.52 -23.06
N LYS A 339 29.12 9.43 -23.95
CA LYS A 339 28.47 9.73 -25.24
C LYS A 339 28.23 8.51 -26.13
N LYS A 340 29.09 7.48 -26.05
CA LYS A 340 28.93 6.22 -26.79
C LYS A 340 27.59 5.52 -26.55
N TYR A 341 26.94 5.75 -25.41
CA TYR A 341 25.61 5.20 -25.12
C TYR A 341 24.49 5.86 -25.93
N ASN A 342 24.75 6.99 -26.59
CA ASN A 342 23.79 7.67 -27.47
C ASN A 342 24.03 7.39 -28.96
N GLU A 343 24.96 6.49 -29.29
CA GLU A 343 25.29 6.14 -30.66
C GLU A 343 24.41 4.99 -31.18
N PRO A 344 24.14 4.91 -32.51
CA PRO A 344 23.37 3.81 -33.09
C PRO A 344 23.92 2.41 -32.78
N ALA A 345 25.22 2.28 -32.52
CA ALA A 345 25.85 1.03 -32.10
C ALA A 345 25.38 0.56 -30.70
N HIS A 346 24.82 1.46 -29.90
CA HIS A 346 24.19 1.13 -28.63
C HIS A 346 22.66 1.12 -28.74
N THR A 347 22.05 2.12 -29.38
CA THR A 347 20.59 2.26 -29.39
C THR A 347 19.91 1.32 -30.39
N PHE A 348 20.62 0.90 -31.45
CA PHE A 348 20.09 0.13 -32.57
C PHE A 348 18.90 0.77 -33.28
N HIS A 349 18.76 2.10 -33.16
CA HIS A 349 17.75 2.91 -33.82
C HIS A 349 18.41 4.06 -34.58
N ALA A 350 17.72 4.57 -35.60
CA ALA A 350 18.15 5.79 -36.30
C ALA A 350 18.25 6.96 -35.31
N VAL A 351 19.29 7.78 -35.45
CA VAL A 351 19.50 8.95 -34.60
C VAL A 351 18.32 9.92 -34.68
N ASN A 352 18.03 10.63 -33.58
CA ASN A 352 16.94 11.61 -33.47
C ASN A 352 15.54 11.02 -33.69
N THR A 353 15.36 9.73 -33.41
CA THR A 353 14.04 9.08 -33.35
C THR A 353 13.64 8.80 -31.89
N VAL A 354 12.34 8.62 -31.62
CA VAL A 354 11.86 8.20 -30.29
C VAL A 354 12.56 6.93 -29.81
N GLY A 355 12.80 5.96 -30.71
CA GLY A 355 13.52 4.72 -30.38
C GLY A 355 15.00 4.93 -30.00
N SER A 356 15.60 6.05 -30.41
CA SER A 356 16.97 6.41 -30.02
C SER A 356 17.06 7.17 -28.68
N GLU A 357 15.93 7.52 -28.06
CA GLU A 357 15.94 8.17 -26.75
C GLU A 357 16.24 7.18 -25.62
N CYS A 358 17.10 7.58 -24.68
CA CYS A 358 17.48 6.75 -23.54
C CYS A 358 16.26 6.33 -22.71
N VAL A 359 15.30 7.25 -22.52
CA VAL A 359 14.10 7.02 -21.72
C VAL A 359 13.16 5.99 -22.34
N SER A 360 13.16 5.84 -23.67
CA SER A 360 12.30 4.88 -24.37
C SER A 360 12.62 3.43 -23.99
N CYS A 361 13.90 3.13 -23.73
CA CYS A 361 14.35 1.79 -23.36
C CYS A 361 14.56 1.62 -21.86
N HIS A 362 15.15 2.62 -21.20
CA HIS A 362 15.55 2.51 -19.80
C HIS A 362 14.48 2.94 -18.80
N MET A 363 13.49 3.70 -19.24
CA MET A 363 12.38 4.19 -18.44
C MET A 363 11.06 3.86 -19.16
N PRO A 364 10.76 2.57 -19.42
CA PRO A 364 9.51 2.22 -20.09
C PRO A 364 8.32 2.81 -19.32
N GLY A 365 7.27 3.17 -20.04
CA GLY A 365 6.11 3.82 -19.45
C GLY A 365 4.80 3.19 -19.88
N GLU A 366 3.74 3.55 -19.16
CA GLU A 366 2.38 3.13 -19.42
C GLU A 366 1.44 4.34 -19.41
N TYR A 367 0.30 4.21 -20.09
CA TYR A 367 -0.76 5.21 -20.03
C TYR A 367 -1.57 5.04 -18.75
N PHE A 368 -1.64 6.12 -17.97
CA PHE A 368 -2.53 6.27 -16.85
C PHE A 368 -3.70 7.19 -17.24
N MET A 369 -4.87 6.95 -16.62
CA MET A 369 -6.10 7.71 -16.89
C MET A 369 -6.43 7.88 -18.38
N GLY A 370 -6.09 6.90 -19.21
CA GLY A 370 -6.39 6.87 -20.64
C GLY A 370 -5.50 7.72 -21.55
N ASN A 371 -4.81 8.76 -21.06
CA ASN A 371 -3.96 9.61 -21.91
C ASN A 371 -2.70 10.23 -21.23
N ASP A 372 -2.45 9.94 -19.95
CA ASP A 372 -1.26 10.41 -19.22
C ASP A 372 -0.15 9.37 -19.25
N PHE A 373 0.80 9.52 -20.17
CA PHE A 373 1.93 8.59 -20.28
C PHE A 373 2.98 8.85 -19.21
N ARG A 374 3.23 7.85 -18.36
CA ARG A 374 4.15 7.96 -17.21
C ARG A 374 5.31 6.98 -17.33
N HIS A 375 6.53 7.49 -17.18
CA HIS A 375 7.76 6.71 -17.22
C HIS A 375 8.09 6.06 -15.86
N ASP A 376 8.48 4.79 -15.88
CA ASP A 376 9.07 4.09 -14.74
C ASP A 376 10.45 4.68 -14.39
N HIS A 377 10.72 4.87 -13.09
CA HIS A 377 11.97 5.48 -12.60
C HIS A 377 12.96 4.48 -11.99
N SER A 378 12.81 3.18 -12.22
CA SER A 378 13.84 2.20 -11.89
C SER A 378 15.08 2.32 -12.78
N VAL A 379 14.96 3.00 -13.92
CA VAL A 379 16.04 3.30 -14.90
C VAL A 379 16.88 2.06 -15.19
N ARG A 380 16.20 0.97 -15.57
CA ARG A 380 16.79 -0.38 -15.65
C ARG A 380 17.39 -0.67 -17.02
N VAL A 381 18.32 -1.59 -17.07
CA VAL A 381 18.77 -2.18 -18.36
C VAL A 381 17.63 -3.07 -18.87
N PRO A 382 17.21 -2.98 -20.15
CA PRO A 382 16.15 -3.82 -20.70
C PRO A 382 16.45 -5.32 -20.50
N ARG A 383 15.43 -6.06 -20.03
CA ARG A 383 15.50 -7.50 -19.77
C ARG A 383 14.36 -8.27 -20.45
N PRO A 384 14.26 -8.26 -21.81
CA PRO A 384 13.24 -9.06 -22.52
C PRO A 384 13.40 -10.57 -22.27
N ASP A 385 14.57 -11.05 -21.82
CA ASP A 385 14.77 -12.41 -21.35
C ASP A 385 13.91 -12.76 -20.11
N LEU A 386 13.64 -11.79 -19.24
CA LEU A 386 12.69 -11.97 -18.13
C LEU A 386 11.24 -12.00 -18.63
N SER A 387 10.92 -11.25 -19.68
CA SER A 387 9.61 -11.33 -20.34
C SER A 387 9.35 -12.71 -20.94
N VAL A 388 10.35 -13.30 -21.60
CA VAL A 388 10.26 -14.69 -22.11
C VAL A 388 10.03 -15.67 -20.97
N LYS A 389 10.78 -15.53 -19.87
CA LYS A 389 10.75 -16.48 -18.75
C LYS A 389 9.49 -16.37 -17.88
N TYR A 390 9.00 -15.15 -17.65
CA TYR A 390 8.01 -14.87 -16.61
C TYR A 390 6.79 -14.09 -17.09
N GLY A 391 6.77 -13.58 -18.33
CA GLY A 391 5.64 -12.82 -18.87
C GLY A 391 5.60 -11.34 -18.45
N THR A 392 6.70 -10.79 -17.93
CA THR A 392 6.79 -9.37 -17.53
C THR A 392 6.82 -8.44 -18.75
N PRO A 393 6.37 -7.18 -18.65
CA PRO A 393 6.49 -6.22 -19.76
C PRO A 393 7.95 -5.86 -20.04
N ASN A 394 8.23 -5.40 -21.27
CA ASN A 394 9.53 -4.85 -21.63
C ASN A 394 9.43 -3.71 -22.65
N ALA A 395 10.44 -2.85 -22.65
CA ALA A 395 10.48 -1.66 -23.48
C ALA A 395 10.41 -1.93 -25.00
N CYS A 396 10.93 -3.06 -25.48
CA CYS A 396 10.93 -3.37 -26.91
C CYS A 396 9.50 -3.65 -27.41
N ASN A 397 8.77 -4.52 -26.70
CA ASN A 397 7.41 -4.90 -27.09
C ASN A 397 6.38 -3.78 -26.87
N ASN A 398 6.71 -2.73 -26.12
CA ASN A 398 5.87 -1.52 -26.02
C ASN A 398 5.76 -0.78 -27.37
N CYS A 399 6.79 -0.86 -28.22
CA CYS A 399 6.79 -0.30 -29.58
C CYS A 399 6.57 -1.37 -30.65
N HIS A 400 7.03 -2.59 -30.41
CA HIS A 400 6.98 -3.74 -31.33
C HIS A 400 5.93 -4.77 -30.89
N GLY A 401 4.67 -4.34 -30.78
CA GLY A 401 3.56 -5.19 -30.34
C GLY A 401 3.22 -6.34 -31.30
N ASP A 402 3.70 -6.27 -32.55
CA ASP A 402 3.58 -7.32 -33.56
C ASP A 402 4.67 -8.41 -33.44
N LYS A 403 5.66 -8.21 -32.57
CA LYS A 403 6.76 -9.15 -32.34
C LYS A 403 6.59 -9.90 -31.03
N SER A 404 7.15 -11.11 -30.97
CA SER A 404 7.19 -11.88 -29.74
C SER A 404 8.21 -11.32 -28.75
N THR A 405 8.09 -11.69 -27.47
CA THR A 405 9.12 -11.42 -26.45
C THR A 405 10.43 -12.14 -26.76
N GLN A 406 10.35 -13.34 -27.38
CA GLN A 406 11.52 -14.09 -27.83
C GLN A 406 12.32 -13.31 -28.89
N TRP A 407 11.64 -12.67 -29.84
CA TRP A 407 12.30 -11.82 -30.84
C TRP A 407 13.11 -10.70 -30.19
N ALA A 408 12.56 -10.04 -29.18
CA ALA A 408 13.27 -8.98 -28.45
C ALA A 408 14.46 -9.54 -27.66
N ALA A 409 14.30 -10.70 -27.02
CA ALA A 409 15.37 -11.38 -26.30
C ALA A 409 16.52 -11.80 -27.23
N ASP A 410 16.19 -12.36 -28.40
CA ASP A 410 17.17 -12.78 -29.41
C ASP A 410 17.94 -11.59 -29.98
N ALA A 411 17.27 -10.47 -30.24
CA ALA A 411 17.92 -9.23 -30.69
C ALA A 411 18.93 -8.72 -29.65
N VAL A 412 18.51 -8.63 -28.39
CA VAL A 412 19.38 -8.20 -27.28
C VAL A 412 20.54 -9.18 -27.08
N SER A 413 20.30 -10.49 -27.22
CA SER A 413 21.33 -11.54 -27.19
C SER A 413 22.35 -11.38 -28.32
N LYS A 414 21.90 -11.11 -29.54
CA LYS A 414 22.76 -10.86 -30.70
C LYS A 414 23.63 -9.62 -30.51
N TRP A 415 23.09 -8.55 -29.94
CA TRP A 415 23.80 -7.28 -29.76
C TRP A 415 24.82 -7.28 -28.62
N TYR A 416 24.47 -7.88 -27.49
CA TYR A 416 25.25 -7.78 -26.25
C TYR A 416 25.72 -9.14 -25.69
N GLY A 417 25.57 -10.21 -26.46
CA GLY A 417 25.82 -11.59 -26.05
C GLY A 417 24.68 -12.18 -25.21
N PRO A 418 24.67 -13.49 -24.96
CA PRO A 418 23.57 -14.18 -24.27
C PRO A 418 23.59 -14.02 -22.74
N ALA A 419 24.75 -13.74 -22.14
CA ALA A 419 24.88 -13.61 -20.70
C ALA A 419 24.29 -12.29 -20.19
N ARG A 420 23.52 -12.34 -19.11
CA ARG A 420 22.97 -11.15 -18.44
C ARG A 420 23.47 -11.06 -17.02
N LYS A 421 23.71 -9.82 -16.56
CA LYS A 421 23.99 -9.56 -15.15
C LYS A 421 22.74 -9.85 -14.33
N TYR A 422 22.94 -10.43 -13.16
CA TYR A 422 21.87 -10.68 -12.20
C TYR A 422 21.01 -9.44 -11.96
N HIS A 423 19.70 -9.65 -11.95
CA HIS A 423 18.70 -8.67 -11.52
C HIS A 423 17.83 -9.29 -10.43
N PHE A 424 17.42 -8.51 -9.42
CA PHE A 424 16.65 -9.01 -8.28
C PHE A 424 15.33 -9.67 -8.71
N ALA A 425 14.75 -9.27 -9.85
CA ALA A 425 13.53 -9.87 -10.40
C ALA A 425 13.67 -11.39 -10.66
N GLU A 426 14.89 -11.89 -10.87
CA GLU A 426 15.15 -13.33 -11.04
C GLU A 426 14.80 -14.14 -9.79
N ASP A 427 14.82 -13.53 -8.60
CA ASP A 427 14.41 -14.11 -7.33
C ASP A 427 13.07 -13.53 -6.82
N LEU A 428 12.76 -12.25 -7.08
CA LEU A 428 11.52 -11.61 -6.60
C LEU A 428 10.27 -12.26 -7.21
N ILE A 429 10.29 -12.52 -8.52
CA ILE A 429 9.18 -13.13 -9.24
C ILE A 429 8.86 -14.53 -8.69
N PRO A 430 9.79 -15.51 -8.71
CA PRO A 430 9.51 -16.84 -8.15
C PRO A 430 9.27 -16.81 -6.63
N GLY A 431 9.86 -15.85 -5.90
CA GLY A 431 9.59 -15.62 -4.48
C GLY A 431 8.14 -15.17 -4.20
N SER A 432 7.54 -14.37 -5.07
CA SER A 432 6.19 -13.82 -4.88
C SER A 432 5.05 -14.84 -5.08
N ARG A 433 5.32 -15.97 -5.73
CA ARG A 433 4.29 -16.94 -6.18
C ARG A 433 3.87 -17.97 -5.11
N ALA A 434 4.42 -17.90 -3.90
CA ALA A 434 4.16 -18.82 -2.79
C ALA A 434 4.24 -20.32 -3.18
N GLY A 435 5.14 -20.67 -4.11
CA GLY A 435 5.43 -22.05 -4.51
C GLY A 435 6.51 -22.70 -3.65
N ALA A 436 6.79 -23.98 -3.89
CA ALA A 436 7.73 -24.78 -3.09
C ALA A 436 9.15 -24.17 -2.95
N ASN A 437 9.60 -23.40 -3.95
CA ASN A 437 10.92 -22.75 -3.92
C ASN A 437 10.87 -21.25 -3.56
N SER A 438 9.70 -20.70 -3.25
CA SER A 438 9.55 -19.26 -3.00
C SER A 438 10.40 -18.80 -1.83
N GLU A 439 10.42 -19.54 -0.72
CA GLU A 439 11.25 -19.23 0.45
C GLU A 439 12.73 -19.09 0.08
N LEU A 440 13.30 -20.04 -0.68
CA LEU A 440 14.71 -20.03 -1.09
C LEU A 440 15.07 -18.73 -1.81
N HIS A 441 14.22 -18.30 -2.74
CA HIS A 441 14.43 -17.06 -3.49
C HIS A 441 14.30 -15.82 -2.60
N LEU A 442 13.32 -15.78 -1.69
CA LEU A 442 13.12 -14.66 -0.76
C LEU A 442 14.29 -14.52 0.22
N LEU A 443 14.75 -15.63 0.80
CA LEU A 443 15.92 -15.64 1.69
C LEU A 443 17.20 -15.18 0.98
N LYS A 444 17.36 -15.56 -0.30
CA LYS A 444 18.47 -15.10 -1.13
C LYS A 444 18.44 -13.58 -1.36
N LEU A 445 17.27 -12.98 -1.60
CA LEU A 445 17.13 -11.53 -1.71
C LEU A 445 17.52 -10.79 -0.42
N LEU A 446 17.04 -11.28 0.73
CA LEU A 446 17.30 -10.64 2.02
C LEU A 446 18.79 -10.63 2.37
N ARG A 447 19.49 -11.74 2.10
CA ARG A 447 20.94 -11.90 2.35
C ARG A 447 21.83 -11.11 1.38
N ASN A 448 21.33 -10.73 0.20
CA ASN A 448 22.12 -10.07 -0.83
C ASN A 448 22.25 -8.56 -0.55
N THR A 449 23.47 -8.07 -0.34
CA THR A 449 23.75 -6.64 -0.06
C THR A 449 23.58 -5.73 -1.28
N GLY A 450 23.56 -6.29 -2.50
CA GLY A 450 23.32 -5.56 -3.75
C GLY A 450 21.84 -5.37 -4.11
N VAL A 451 20.92 -5.96 -3.34
CA VAL A 451 19.47 -5.80 -3.54
C VAL A 451 18.99 -4.52 -2.83
N PRO A 452 18.22 -3.64 -3.50
CA PRO A 452 17.68 -2.43 -2.89
C PRO A 452 16.79 -2.70 -1.68
N SER A 453 16.84 -1.83 -0.66
CA SER A 453 16.06 -2.01 0.58
C SER A 453 14.56 -2.17 0.35
N ILE A 454 13.98 -1.43 -0.61
CA ILE A 454 12.55 -1.53 -0.93
C ILE A 454 12.17 -2.92 -1.47
N VAL A 455 13.09 -3.57 -2.20
CA VAL A 455 12.91 -4.95 -2.68
C VAL A 455 13.08 -5.94 -1.53
N LYS A 456 14.00 -5.68 -0.59
CA LYS A 456 14.11 -6.50 0.65
C LYS A 456 12.86 -6.40 1.50
N ALA A 457 12.30 -5.21 1.67
CA ALA A 457 11.03 -5.00 2.37
C ALA A 457 9.87 -5.78 1.69
N THR A 458 9.89 -5.86 0.36
CA THR A 458 8.96 -6.68 -0.42
C THR A 458 9.18 -8.18 -0.18
N ALA A 459 10.44 -8.63 -0.13
CA ALA A 459 10.74 -10.02 0.18
C ALA A 459 10.28 -10.40 1.61
N SER A 460 10.47 -9.50 2.60
CA SER A 460 9.93 -9.68 3.95
C SER A 460 8.40 -9.78 3.94
N HIS A 461 7.71 -8.97 3.14
CA HIS A 461 6.26 -9.05 2.98
C HIS A 461 5.81 -10.42 2.45
N TYR A 462 6.45 -10.95 1.39
CA TYR A 462 6.08 -12.25 0.82
C TYR A 462 6.40 -13.45 1.72
N LEU A 463 7.35 -13.35 2.64
CA LEU A 463 7.61 -14.42 3.62
C LEU A 463 6.39 -14.71 4.52
N ALA A 464 5.45 -13.77 4.68
CA ALA A 464 4.20 -14.01 5.40
C ALA A 464 3.37 -15.15 4.78
N ASN A 465 3.51 -15.37 3.47
CA ASN A 465 2.77 -16.38 2.72
C ASN A 465 3.49 -17.74 2.65
N VAL A 466 4.72 -17.83 3.18
CA VAL A 466 5.51 -19.06 3.26
C VAL A 466 6.13 -19.23 4.66
N PRO A 467 5.31 -19.38 5.72
CA PRO A 467 5.83 -19.47 7.09
C PRO A 467 6.75 -20.68 7.26
N SER A 468 7.93 -20.45 7.81
CA SER A 468 8.96 -21.47 8.07
C SER A 468 9.90 -21.00 9.19
N PRO A 469 10.67 -21.90 9.82
CA PRO A 469 11.68 -21.50 10.81
C PRO A 469 12.77 -20.58 10.25
N ASP A 470 13.22 -20.82 9.02
CA ASP A 470 14.23 -19.99 8.35
C ASP A 470 13.66 -18.61 7.95
N GLY A 471 12.40 -18.58 7.50
CA GLY A 471 11.63 -17.38 7.24
C GLY A 471 11.45 -16.53 8.51
N LEU A 472 11.02 -17.15 9.61
CA LEU A 472 10.93 -16.51 10.93
C LEU A 472 12.27 -15.86 11.31
N LYS A 473 13.36 -16.63 11.27
CA LYS A 473 14.70 -16.12 11.56
C LYS A 473 15.09 -14.93 10.67
N ALA A 474 14.74 -14.97 9.40
CA ALA A 474 15.00 -13.87 8.48
C ALA A 474 14.17 -12.62 8.82
N LEU A 475 12.90 -12.78 9.20
CA LEU A 475 12.02 -11.70 9.64
C LEU A 475 12.51 -11.06 10.95
N LEU A 476 12.90 -11.86 11.95
CA LEU A 476 13.48 -11.39 13.21
C LEU A 476 14.78 -10.61 13.01
N ASN A 477 15.61 -11.01 12.02
CA ASN A 477 16.77 -10.21 11.62
C ASN A 477 16.36 -8.90 10.94
N GLY A 478 15.29 -8.92 10.13
CA GLY A 478 14.71 -7.73 9.51
C GLY A 478 14.26 -6.65 10.50
N LEU A 479 13.86 -7.03 11.72
CA LEU A 479 13.54 -6.09 12.80
C LEU A 479 14.73 -5.22 13.24
N LYS A 480 15.95 -5.61 12.91
CA LYS A 480 17.21 -4.94 13.31
C LYS A 480 17.82 -4.10 12.16
N GLU A 481 17.20 -4.11 10.99
CA GLU A 481 17.67 -3.37 9.82
C GLU A 481 17.57 -1.85 10.02
N LYS A 482 18.49 -1.11 9.39
CA LYS A 482 18.48 0.36 9.45
C LYS A 482 17.27 0.96 8.73
N ASP A 483 16.83 0.31 7.67
CA ASP A 483 15.72 0.76 6.83
C ASP A 483 14.37 0.46 7.49
N ALA A 484 13.56 1.50 7.67
CA ALA A 484 12.27 1.39 8.34
C ALA A 484 11.21 0.63 7.53
N HIS A 485 11.31 0.60 6.19
CA HIS A 485 10.42 -0.24 5.37
C HIS A 485 10.64 -1.71 5.68
N ILE A 486 11.90 -2.14 5.85
CA ILE A 486 12.21 -3.55 6.18
C ILE A 486 11.67 -3.90 7.56
N ARG A 487 11.93 -3.06 8.58
CA ARG A 487 11.40 -3.29 9.95
C ARG A 487 9.87 -3.35 9.96
N TYR A 488 9.21 -2.40 9.29
CA TYR A 488 7.75 -2.35 9.18
C TYR A 488 7.18 -3.62 8.52
N ARG A 489 7.71 -4.01 7.36
CA ARG A 489 7.21 -5.19 6.64
C ARG A 489 7.55 -6.49 7.35
N ALA A 490 8.69 -6.56 8.05
CA ALA A 490 9.03 -7.71 8.87
C ALA A 490 8.03 -7.92 10.02
N LEU A 491 7.67 -6.85 10.76
CA LEU A 491 6.61 -6.91 11.79
C LEU A 491 5.29 -7.38 11.19
N ARG A 492 4.82 -6.76 10.11
CA ARG A 492 3.55 -7.13 9.46
C ARG A 492 3.50 -8.60 9.01
N SER A 493 4.64 -9.21 8.71
CA SER A 493 4.73 -10.62 8.31
C SER A 493 4.82 -11.60 9.49
N LEU A 494 5.22 -11.14 10.67
CA LEU A 494 5.34 -11.98 11.87
C LEU A 494 3.99 -12.37 12.48
N VAL A 495 2.89 -11.70 12.10
CA VAL A 495 1.53 -11.98 12.60
C VAL A 495 1.05 -13.43 12.33
N ASN A 496 1.67 -14.12 11.38
CA ASN A 496 1.36 -15.52 11.04
C ASN A 496 2.15 -16.54 11.89
N PHE A 497 2.99 -16.09 12.82
CA PHE A 497 3.79 -16.93 13.72
C PHE A 497 3.29 -16.84 15.16
N ASP A 498 3.63 -17.84 15.98
CA ASP A 498 3.24 -17.84 17.40
C ASP A 498 3.88 -16.64 18.11
N SER A 499 3.11 -15.95 18.96
CA SER A 499 3.60 -14.75 19.64
C SER A 499 4.84 -15.03 20.48
N ARG A 500 4.98 -16.22 21.07
CA ARG A 500 6.13 -16.61 21.87
C ARG A 500 7.45 -16.61 21.08
N GLU A 501 7.39 -16.73 19.76
CA GLU A 501 8.56 -16.81 18.87
C GLU A 501 9.11 -15.44 18.46
N TRP A 502 8.35 -14.36 18.65
CA TRP A 502 8.76 -13.02 18.22
C TRP A 502 8.60 -11.94 19.31
N LEU A 503 7.95 -12.25 20.44
CA LEU A 503 7.60 -11.27 21.47
C LEU A 503 8.82 -10.53 22.01
N GLU A 504 9.90 -11.24 22.30
CA GLU A 504 11.12 -10.65 22.85
C GLU A 504 11.80 -9.71 21.85
N GLU A 505 11.98 -10.14 20.60
CA GLU A 505 12.65 -9.34 19.58
C GLU A 505 11.79 -8.18 19.05
N ALA A 506 10.46 -8.31 19.06
CA ALA A 506 9.55 -7.27 18.60
C ALA A 506 9.24 -6.21 19.68
N ALA A 507 9.33 -6.54 20.97
CA ALA A 507 9.01 -5.61 22.06
C ALA A 507 9.77 -4.26 22.00
N PRO A 508 11.07 -4.20 21.64
CA PRO A 508 11.77 -2.92 21.50
C PRO A 508 11.17 -1.99 20.42
N LEU A 509 10.51 -2.56 19.41
CA LEU A 509 9.97 -1.82 18.26
C LEU A 509 8.69 -1.04 18.63
N LEU A 510 8.07 -1.33 19.77
CA LEU A 510 7.03 -0.47 20.37
C LEU A 510 7.58 0.94 20.70
N ARG A 511 8.90 1.11 20.77
CA ARG A 511 9.59 2.39 20.96
C ARG A 511 10.46 2.77 19.76
N ASP A 512 10.24 2.16 18.59
CA ASP A 512 10.98 2.48 17.37
C ASP A 512 10.93 3.99 17.10
N PRO A 513 12.03 4.62 16.63
CA PRO A 513 12.00 6.04 16.29
C PRO A 513 10.95 6.38 15.22
N VAL A 514 10.59 5.43 14.35
CA VAL A 514 9.69 5.64 13.22
C VAL A 514 8.25 5.23 13.56
N ARG A 515 7.30 6.14 13.31
CA ARG A 515 5.89 5.98 13.67
C ARG A 515 5.24 4.77 13.03
N ALA A 516 5.42 4.53 11.74
CA ALA A 516 4.85 3.36 11.07
C ALA A 516 5.29 2.04 11.72
N VAL A 517 6.56 1.96 12.16
CA VAL A 517 7.09 0.76 12.83
C VAL A 517 6.41 0.55 14.18
N ARG A 518 6.18 1.64 14.94
CA ARG A 518 5.39 1.56 16.19
C ARG A 518 3.92 1.17 15.93
N VAL A 519 3.30 1.66 14.86
CA VAL A 519 1.95 1.25 14.44
C VAL A 519 1.90 -0.25 14.18
N ALA A 520 2.83 -0.79 13.38
CA ALA A 520 2.89 -2.22 13.08
C ALA A 520 3.17 -3.06 14.34
N ALA A 521 4.08 -2.61 15.21
CA ALA A 521 4.36 -3.30 16.47
C ALA A 521 3.14 -3.30 17.39
N ALA A 522 2.46 -2.15 17.56
CA ALA A 522 1.26 -2.08 18.40
C ALA A 522 0.15 -3.02 17.92
N ASP A 523 -0.07 -3.10 16.60
CA ASP A 523 -1.10 -3.96 16.02
C ASP A 523 -0.88 -5.45 16.38
N MET A 524 0.35 -5.93 16.29
CA MET A 524 0.69 -7.32 16.67
C MET A 524 0.49 -7.60 18.17
N PHE A 525 0.74 -6.60 19.02
CA PHE A 525 0.62 -6.76 20.46
C PHE A 525 -0.83 -6.71 20.96
N LEU A 526 -1.82 -6.39 20.11
CA LEU A 526 -3.24 -6.36 20.50
C LEU A 526 -3.76 -7.71 21.00
N THR A 527 -3.28 -8.81 20.41
CA THR A 527 -3.73 -10.16 20.74
C THR A 527 -2.85 -10.85 21.79
N VAL A 528 -1.82 -10.17 22.29
CA VAL A 528 -0.93 -10.72 23.32
C VAL A 528 -1.56 -10.50 24.70
N PRO A 529 -1.76 -11.57 25.51
CA PRO A 529 -2.31 -11.43 26.86
C PRO A 529 -1.46 -10.50 27.74
N PRO A 530 -2.07 -9.55 28.48
CA PRO A 530 -1.32 -8.57 29.28
C PRO A 530 -0.39 -9.15 30.35
N ASP A 531 -0.72 -10.35 30.85
CA ASP A 531 0.07 -11.13 31.82
C ASP A 531 1.35 -11.73 31.22
N GLN A 532 1.43 -11.86 29.90
CA GLN A 532 2.64 -12.25 29.18
C GLN A 532 3.59 -11.08 28.91
N LEU A 533 3.16 -9.84 29.18
CA LEU A 533 3.94 -8.63 28.91
C LEU A 533 4.64 -8.12 30.17
N SER A 534 5.93 -7.82 30.06
CA SER A 534 6.65 -7.10 31.12
C SER A 534 6.01 -5.73 31.38
N SER A 535 6.16 -5.17 32.58
CA SER A 535 5.64 -3.84 32.92
C SER A 535 6.16 -2.75 31.97
N GLY A 536 7.43 -2.82 31.57
CA GLY A 536 8.05 -1.92 30.60
C GLY A 536 7.46 -2.04 29.19
N THR A 537 7.14 -3.27 28.77
CA THR A 537 6.49 -3.56 27.48
C THR A 537 5.05 -3.06 27.47
N ASN A 538 4.29 -3.27 28.56
CA ASN A 538 2.93 -2.77 28.72
C ASN A 538 2.83 -1.24 28.57
N ALA A 539 3.77 -0.50 29.18
CA ALA A 539 3.83 0.95 29.03
C ALA A 539 4.18 1.38 27.59
N ALA A 540 5.12 0.69 26.95
CA ALA A 540 5.50 0.95 25.55
C ALA A 540 4.34 0.68 24.59
N PHE A 541 3.65 -0.45 24.78
CA PHE A 541 2.47 -0.83 24.01
C PHE A 541 1.36 0.21 24.15
N SER A 542 1.05 0.65 25.37
CA SER A 542 0.04 1.68 25.60
C SER A 542 0.34 3.00 24.87
N ALA A 543 1.62 3.38 24.77
CA ALA A 543 2.05 4.55 24.00
C ALA A 543 1.92 4.31 22.48
N ALA A 544 2.45 3.20 21.96
CA ALA A 544 2.38 2.87 20.54
C ALA A 544 0.94 2.62 20.04
N LYS A 545 0.04 2.16 20.91
CA LYS A 545 -1.39 2.00 20.62
C LYS A 545 -2.07 3.33 20.28
N LYS A 546 -1.57 4.47 20.77
CA LYS A 546 -2.05 5.80 20.34
C LYS A 546 -1.71 6.07 18.88
N ASP A 547 -0.50 5.73 18.43
CA ASP A 547 -0.11 5.83 17.03
C ASP A 547 -0.98 4.93 16.14
N LEU A 548 -1.26 3.70 16.59
CA LEU A 548 -2.17 2.79 15.89
C LEU A 548 -3.59 3.37 15.78
N ASN A 549 -4.14 3.90 16.87
CA ASN A 549 -5.46 4.52 16.85
C ASN A 549 -5.51 5.71 15.87
N ASP A 550 -4.53 6.61 15.93
CA ASP A 550 -4.44 7.74 15.01
C ASP A 550 -4.42 7.28 13.54
N TYR A 551 -3.67 6.21 13.24
CA TYR A 551 -3.66 5.58 11.93
C TYR A 551 -5.05 5.09 11.54
N LEU A 552 -5.65 4.21 12.33
CA LEU A 552 -6.95 3.61 12.02
C LEU A 552 -8.05 4.67 11.82
N TYR A 553 -8.13 5.67 12.70
CA TYR A 553 -9.13 6.74 12.60
C TYR A 553 -8.85 7.71 11.45
N SER A 554 -7.59 7.93 11.06
CA SER A 554 -7.27 8.75 9.88
C SER A 554 -7.74 8.13 8.57
N GLN A 555 -7.98 6.81 8.55
CA GLN A 555 -8.48 6.06 7.39
C GLN A 555 -10.01 5.89 7.40
N ALA A 556 -10.71 6.32 8.46
CA ALA A 556 -12.14 6.06 8.67
C ALA A 556 -13.07 6.83 7.70
N ASP A 557 -12.52 7.71 6.87
CA ASP A 557 -13.22 8.35 5.77
C ASP A 557 -13.34 7.42 4.54
N PHE A 558 -12.61 6.30 4.51
CA PHE A 558 -12.59 5.28 3.46
C PHE A 558 -13.24 3.95 3.89
N SER A 559 -13.74 3.14 2.94
CA SER A 559 -14.37 1.85 3.27
C SER A 559 -13.40 0.88 3.96
N VAL A 560 -12.21 0.67 3.37
CA VAL A 560 -11.17 -0.21 3.93
C VAL A 560 -10.74 0.23 5.34
N GLY A 561 -10.62 1.54 5.61
CA GLY A 561 -10.28 2.01 6.95
C GLY A 561 -11.36 1.72 8.00
N ASN A 562 -12.64 1.71 7.61
CA ASN A 562 -13.71 1.24 8.49
C ASN A 562 -13.64 -0.28 8.71
N ILE A 563 -13.25 -1.07 7.70
CA ILE A 563 -13.01 -2.52 7.90
C ILE A 563 -11.86 -2.74 8.88
N MET A 564 -10.75 -2.00 8.75
CA MET A 564 -9.61 -2.08 9.67
C MET A 564 -10.00 -1.71 11.11
N LEU A 565 -10.85 -0.69 11.31
CA LEU A 565 -11.42 -0.39 12.63
C LEU A 565 -12.33 -1.52 13.13
N GLY A 566 -13.12 -2.14 12.25
CA GLY A 566 -13.92 -3.33 12.57
C GLY A 566 -13.06 -4.49 13.07
N ASP A 567 -11.97 -4.79 12.36
CA ASP A 567 -11.00 -5.85 12.73
C ASP A 567 -10.32 -5.53 14.07
N TYR A 568 -9.93 -4.27 14.27
CA TYR A 568 -9.34 -3.77 15.51
C TYR A 568 -10.27 -3.97 16.72
N PHE A 569 -11.54 -3.56 16.60
CA PHE A 569 -12.50 -3.75 17.69
C PHE A 569 -12.86 -5.22 17.91
N LEU A 570 -12.87 -6.03 16.85
CA LEU A 570 -13.04 -7.48 16.97
C LEU A 570 -11.90 -8.12 17.78
N GLN A 571 -10.65 -7.72 17.54
CA GLN A 571 -9.49 -8.17 18.33
C GLN A 571 -9.58 -7.75 19.80
N LEU A 572 -10.17 -6.58 20.08
CA LEU A 572 -10.47 -6.12 21.43
C LEU A 572 -11.71 -6.77 22.06
N GLN A 573 -12.38 -7.68 21.34
CA GLN A 573 -13.64 -8.32 21.73
C GLN A 573 -14.82 -7.33 21.91
N ASP A 574 -14.70 -6.12 21.38
CA ASP A 574 -15.76 -5.12 21.33
C ASP A 574 -16.63 -5.35 20.08
N ASN A 575 -17.50 -6.36 20.18
CA ASN A 575 -18.38 -6.77 19.09
C ASN A 575 -19.34 -5.66 18.65
N ALA A 576 -19.70 -4.72 19.54
CA ALA A 576 -20.61 -3.63 19.21
C ALA A 576 -19.95 -2.63 18.26
N ASN A 577 -18.74 -2.17 18.60
CA ASN A 577 -17.99 -1.27 17.72
C ASN A 577 -17.50 -2.01 16.46
N ALA A 578 -17.13 -3.28 16.54
CA ALA A 578 -16.77 -4.07 15.36
C ALA A 578 -17.91 -4.08 14.32
N ALA A 579 -19.14 -4.41 14.75
CA ALA A 579 -20.31 -4.37 13.87
C ALA A 579 -20.60 -2.95 13.33
N LYS A 580 -20.51 -1.92 14.18
CA LYS A 580 -20.68 -0.51 13.76
C LYS A 580 -19.76 -0.17 12.60
N PHE A 581 -18.46 -0.49 12.71
CA PHE A 581 -17.49 -0.12 11.70
C PHE A 581 -17.58 -0.97 10.42
N TYR A 582 -17.87 -2.27 10.48
CA TYR A 582 -18.15 -3.04 9.26
C TYR A 582 -19.37 -2.51 8.50
N LEU A 583 -20.44 -2.13 9.20
CA LEU A 583 -21.62 -1.53 8.58
C LEU A 583 -21.31 -0.17 7.94
N ARG A 584 -20.47 0.65 8.58
CA ARG A 584 -19.99 1.91 7.99
C ARG A 584 -19.16 1.68 6.73
N GLY A 585 -18.28 0.68 6.74
CA GLY A 585 -17.53 0.26 5.55
C GLY A 585 -18.47 -0.12 4.41
N LEU A 586 -19.47 -0.97 4.69
CA LEU A 586 -20.48 -1.40 3.71
C LEU A 586 -21.39 -0.27 3.21
N LYS A 587 -21.62 0.76 4.01
CA LYS A 587 -22.33 1.99 3.57
C LYS A 587 -21.49 2.78 2.57
N LYS A 588 -20.16 2.80 2.73
CA LYS A 588 -19.24 3.49 1.82
C LYS A 588 -19.02 2.69 0.53
N ASP A 589 -18.78 1.38 0.66
CA ASP A 589 -18.64 0.43 -0.45
C ASP A 589 -19.46 -0.83 -0.19
N SER A 590 -20.58 -0.94 -0.91
CA SER A 590 -21.50 -2.06 -0.77
C SER A 590 -20.99 -3.34 -1.44
N LEU A 591 -19.85 -3.35 -2.13
CA LEU A 591 -19.30 -4.55 -2.78
C LEU A 591 -18.28 -5.30 -1.90
N MET A 592 -17.96 -4.77 -0.71
CA MET A 592 -16.96 -5.35 0.20
C MET A 592 -17.42 -6.64 0.89
N ASN A 593 -17.20 -7.78 0.24
CA ASN A 593 -17.52 -9.09 0.82
C ASN A 593 -16.65 -9.46 2.03
N LEU A 594 -15.41 -8.95 2.11
CA LEU A 594 -14.58 -9.11 3.30
C LEU A 594 -15.30 -8.54 4.55
N ALA A 595 -15.87 -7.34 4.44
CA ALA A 595 -16.65 -6.73 5.52
C ALA A 595 -17.88 -7.56 5.88
N ARG A 596 -18.59 -8.14 4.90
CA ARG A 596 -19.75 -9.02 5.15
C ARG A 596 -19.36 -10.29 5.87
N ILE A 597 -18.26 -10.92 5.47
CA ILE A 597 -17.75 -12.13 6.11
C ILE A 597 -17.41 -11.83 7.57
N ASN A 598 -16.63 -10.78 7.84
CA ASN A 598 -16.25 -10.44 9.21
C ASN A 598 -17.46 -9.98 10.05
N LEU A 599 -18.39 -9.23 9.47
CA LEU A 599 -19.65 -8.86 10.14
C LEU A 599 -20.50 -10.09 10.48
N SER A 600 -20.50 -11.12 9.63
CA SER A 600 -21.20 -12.37 9.93
C SER A 600 -20.63 -13.08 11.15
N VAL A 601 -19.30 -13.04 11.32
CA VAL A 601 -18.61 -13.59 12.50
C VAL A 601 -19.03 -12.81 13.75
N VAL A 602 -19.04 -11.48 13.68
CA VAL A 602 -19.50 -10.64 14.80
C VAL A 602 -20.94 -10.93 15.19
N TYR A 603 -21.85 -11.04 14.21
CA TYR A 603 -23.25 -11.39 14.49
C TYR A 603 -23.40 -12.79 15.08
N ASN A 604 -22.60 -13.76 14.64
CA ASN A 604 -22.59 -15.10 15.24
C ASN A 604 -22.10 -15.05 16.70
N LEU A 605 -21.04 -14.30 17.00
CA LEU A 605 -20.54 -14.10 18.37
C LEU A 605 -21.57 -13.41 19.29
N GLN A 606 -22.50 -12.65 18.73
CA GLN A 606 -23.62 -12.04 19.44
C GLN A 606 -24.86 -12.96 19.54
N GLY A 607 -24.81 -14.18 19.00
CA GLY A 607 -25.94 -15.11 18.90
C GLY A 607 -26.98 -14.73 17.85
N ASN A 608 -26.69 -13.73 17.00
CA ASN A 608 -27.60 -13.23 15.98
C ASN A 608 -27.40 -13.94 14.62
N ASN A 609 -27.58 -15.26 14.63
CA ASN A 609 -27.26 -16.13 13.49
C ASN A 609 -28.12 -15.82 12.25
N LYS A 610 -29.33 -15.29 12.46
CA LYS A 610 -30.21 -14.85 11.36
C LYS A 610 -29.59 -13.71 10.55
N HIS A 611 -29.08 -12.67 11.23
CA HIS A 611 -28.43 -11.56 10.53
C HIS A 611 -27.08 -11.98 9.95
N ALA A 612 -26.32 -12.84 10.64
CA ALA A 612 -25.10 -13.44 10.11
C ALA A 612 -25.34 -14.15 8.76
N LEU A 613 -26.40 -14.96 8.67
CA LEU A 613 -26.76 -15.65 7.44
C LEU A 613 -27.20 -14.67 6.35
N GLN A 614 -27.98 -13.63 6.71
CA GLN A 614 -28.44 -12.62 5.75
C GLN A 614 -27.29 -11.86 5.09
N VAL A 615 -26.27 -11.45 5.86
CA VAL A 615 -25.10 -10.76 5.28
C VAL A 615 -24.30 -11.69 4.38
N LEU A 616 -24.12 -12.96 4.76
CA LEU A 616 -23.43 -13.96 3.94
C LEU A 616 -24.21 -14.31 2.65
N LYS A 617 -25.54 -14.41 2.72
CA LYS A 617 -26.40 -14.60 1.53
C LYS A 617 -26.35 -13.41 0.58
N THR A 618 -26.11 -12.21 1.10
CA THR A 618 -25.86 -11.03 0.25
C THR A 618 -24.49 -11.14 -0.41
N ALA A 619 -23.46 -11.57 0.33
CA ALA A 619 -22.13 -11.80 -0.23
C ALA A 619 -22.16 -12.86 -1.34
N GLU A 620 -22.87 -13.98 -1.13
CA GLU A 620 -23.05 -15.06 -2.11
C GLU A 620 -23.65 -14.56 -3.43
N LYS A 621 -24.61 -13.63 -3.37
CA LYS A 621 -25.22 -13.04 -4.57
C LYS A 621 -24.26 -12.11 -5.33
N ILE A 622 -23.38 -11.41 -4.62
CA ILE A 622 -22.41 -10.47 -5.20
C ILE A 622 -21.25 -11.23 -5.83
N ASP A 623 -20.79 -12.29 -5.17
CA ASP A 623 -19.58 -13.04 -5.54
C ASP A 623 -19.80 -14.55 -5.35
N PRO A 624 -20.50 -15.19 -6.29
CA PRO A 624 -20.88 -16.60 -6.17
C PRO A 624 -19.71 -17.58 -6.35
N GLU A 625 -18.51 -17.11 -6.72
CA GLU A 625 -17.32 -17.94 -6.93
C GLU A 625 -16.32 -17.87 -5.77
N ASN A 626 -16.57 -17.04 -4.77
CA ASN A 626 -15.69 -16.90 -3.61
C ASN A 626 -15.96 -17.98 -2.56
N GLU A 627 -15.00 -18.90 -2.45
CA GLU A 627 -15.07 -20.07 -1.58
C GLU A 627 -15.23 -19.69 -0.10
N ARG A 628 -14.70 -18.54 0.32
CA ARG A 628 -14.68 -18.12 1.73
C ARG A 628 -16.09 -17.83 2.21
N ILE A 629 -16.97 -17.35 1.33
CA ILE A 629 -18.37 -17.08 1.65
C ILE A 629 -19.07 -18.39 2.02
N TYR A 630 -18.94 -19.43 1.17
CA TYR A 630 -19.54 -20.74 1.44
C TYR A 630 -18.92 -21.43 2.64
N PHE A 631 -17.61 -21.27 2.87
CA PHE A 631 -16.99 -21.77 4.11
C PHE A 631 -17.63 -21.14 5.36
N ASN A 632 -17.82 -19.82 5.39
CA ASN A 632 -18.44 -19.14 6.52
C ASN A 632 -19.95 -19.47 6.67
N ILE A 633 -20.68 -19.64 5.57
CA ILE A 633 -22.07 -20.13 5.60
C ILE A 633 -22.12 -21.55 6.19
N GLY A 634 -21.19 -22.42 5.79
CA GLY A 634 -21.07 -23.78 6.30
C GLY A 634 -20.81 -23.83 7.80
N LEU A 635 -19.87 -23.00 8.29
CA LEU A 635 -19.60 -22.85 9.73
C LEU A 635 -20.83 -22.36 10.49
N LEU A 636 -21.57 -21.39 9.94
CA LEU A 636 -22.77 -20.86 10.59
C LEU A 636 -23.90 -21.89 10.68
N TYR A 637 -24.15 -22.65 9.61
CA TYR A 637 -25.12 -23.75 9.66
C TYR A 637 -24.71 -24.85 10.62
N HIS A 638 -23.40 -25.15 10.72
CA HIS A 638 -22.88 -26.09 11.70
C HIS A 638 -23.16 -25.63 13.13
N GLU A 639 -22.92 -24.35 13.44
CA GLU A 639 -23.25 -23.73 14.74
C GLU A 639 -24.76 -23.80 15.04
N MET A 640 -25.59 -23.62 14.00
CA MET A 640 -27.05 -23.77 14.08
C MET A 640 -27.51 -25.24 14.15
N LYS A 641 -26.59 -26.22 14.17
CA LYS A 641 -26.85 -27.66 14.16
C LYS A 641 -27.60 -28.16 12.91
N ASP A 642 -27.54 -27.41 11.81
CA ASP A 642 -28.08 -27.78 10.51
C ASP A 642 -26.99 -28.43 9.64
N SER A 643 -26.68 -29.68 9.98
CA SER A 643 -25.66 -30.47 9.27
C SER A 643 -25.91 -30.60 7.76
N PRO A 644 -27.15 -30.81 7.26
CA PRO A 644 -27.41 -30.85 5.83
C PRO A 644 -26.98 -29.59 5.08
N ASN A 645 -27.36 -28.41 5.57
CA ASN A 645 -26.97 -27.15 4.91
C ASN A 645 -25.48 -26.84 5.10
N ALA A 646 -24.88 -27.21 6.24
CA ALA A 646 -23.44 -27.09 6.43
C ALA A 646 -22.66 -27.90 5.38
N MET A 647 -23.05 -29.16 5.14
CA MET A 647 -22.42 -30.03 4.14
C MET A 647 -22.51 -29.47 2.72
N ILE A 648 -23.67 -28.94 2.31
CA ILE A 648 -23.85 -28.35 0.97
C ILE A 648 -22.86 -27.20 0.75
N ASN A 649 -22.71 -26.32 1.73
CA ASN A 649 -21.86 -25.14 1.60
C ASN A 649 -20.37 -25.50 1.67
N PHE A 650 -19.96 -26.43 2.53
CA PHE A 650 -18.58 -26.91 2.50
C PHE A 650 -18.24 -27.65 1.19
N GLU A 651 -19.17 -28.44 0.65
CA GLU A 651 -18.99 -29.08 -0.66
C GLU A 651 -18.78 -28.04 -1.77
N LYS A 652 -19.58 -26.96 -1.76
CA LYS A 652 -19.41 -25.85 -2.70
C LYS A 652 -18.05 -25.16 -2.57
N ALA A 653 -17.58 -24.90 -1.35
CA ALA A 653 -16.22 -24.37 -1.12
C ALA A 653 -15.12 -25.31 -1.64
N VAL A 654 -15.29 -26.63 -1.51
CA VAL A 654 -14.37 -27.62 -2.10
C VAL A 654 -14.43 -27.64 -3.63
N GLN A 655 -15.61 -27.47 -4.23
CA GLN A 655 -15.79 -27.39 -5.69
C GLN A 655 -15.11 -26.14 -6.27
N LEU A 656 -15.16 -25.02 -5.53
CA LEU A 656 -14.46 -23.77 -5.84
C LEU A 656 -12.95 -23.83 -5.57
N LYS A 657 -12.40 -25.02 -5.23
CA LYS A 657 -10.96 -25.27 -5.00
C LYS A 657 -10.36 -24.40 -3.90
N SER A 658 -11.08 -24.27 -2.78
CA SER A 658 -10.59 -23.53 -1.62
C SER A 658 -9.17 -23.90 -1.23
N PRO A 659 -8.23 -22.94 -1.09
CA PRO A 659 -6.89 -23.23 -0.59
C PRO A 659 -6.87 -23.42 0.94
N ASN A 660 -7.96 -23.12 1.65
CA ASN A 660 -8.04 -23.23 3.10
C ASN A 660 -8.23 -24.70 3.56
N PRO A 661 -7.27 -25.31 4.26
CA PRO A 661 -7.37 -26.70 4.73
C PRO A 661 -8.55 -26.92 5.69
N ARG A 662 -8.99 -25.89 6.41
CA ARG A 662 -10.14 -25.98 7.33
C ARG A 662 -11.44 -26.32 6.62
N VAL A 663 -11.59 -25.99 5.33
CA VAL A 663 -12.76 -26.38 4.54
C VAL A 663 -12.83 -27.91 4.43
N TYR A 664 -11.71 -28.54 4.05
CA TYR A 664 -11.62 -29.99 3.89
C TYR A 664 -11.74 -30.72 5.22
N TYR A 665 -11.15 -30.17 6.28
CA TYR A 665 -11.25 -30.72 7.63
C TYR A 665 -12.71 -30.75 8.11
N ASN A 666 -13.40 -29.61 8.11
CA ASN A 666 -14.79 -29.52 8.58
C ASN A 666 -15.74 -30.36 7.71
N TYR A 667 -15.55 -30.35 6.39
CA TYR A 667 -16.37 -31.19 5.51
C TYR A 667 -16.12 -32.69 5.73
N GLY A 668 -14.85 -33.06 5.87
CA GLY A 668 -14.42 -34.43 6.14
C GLY A 668 -14.99 -34.94 7.45
N LEU A 669 -14.92 -34.15 8.53
CA LEU A 669 -15.50 -34.51 9.83
C LEU A 669 -17.02 -34.76 9.76
N LEU A 670 -17.76 -33.89 9.08
CA LEU A 670 -19.21 -34.09 8.89
C LEU A 670 -19.53 -35.36 8.08
N LEU A 671 -18.65 -35.73 7.16
CA LEU A 671 -18.78 -36.96 6.37
C LEU A 671 -18.38 -38.22 7.13
N LEU A 672 -17.62 -38.15 8.23
CA LEU A 672 -17.13 -39.35 8.93
C LEU A 672 -18.26 -40.27 9.39
N SER A 673 -19.37 -39.70 9.85
CA SER A 673 -20.53 -40.46 10.35
C SER A 673 -21.45 -40.97 9.23
N THR A 674 -21.43 -40.34 8.05
CA THR A 674 -22.37 -40.65 6.96
C THR A 674 -21.74 -41.36 5.76
N ASN A 675 -20.47 -41.09 5.46
CA ASN A 675 -19.76 -41.62 4.30
C ASN A 675 -18.23 -41.54 4.48
N ALA A 676 -17.68 -42.53 5.18
CA ALA A 676 -16.26 -42.62 5.50
C ALA A 676 -15.33 -42.63 4.27
N LYS A 677 -15.77 -43.21 3.13
CA LYS A 677 -14.99 -43.23 1.89
C LYS A 677 -14.90 -41.85 1.25
N LYS A 678 -16.00 -41.09 1.21
CA LYS A 678 -15.99 -39.69 0.74
C LYS A 678 -15.17 -38.82 1.70
N ALA A 679 -15.28 -39.03 3.01
CA ALA A 679 -14.47 -38.31 4.01
C ALA A 679 -12.97 -38.48 3.77
N GLU A 680 -12.49 -39.71 3.57
CA GLU A 680 -11.07 -40.00 3.25
C GLU A 680 -10.60 -39.19 2.03
N ALA A 681 -11.37 -39.25 0.93
CA ALA A 681 -11.03 -38.55 -0.32
C ALA A 681 -10.97 -37.03 -0.16
N ILE A 682 -11.90 -36.44 0.59
CA ILE A 682 -11.94 -34.99 0.86
C ILE A 682 -10.76 -34.57 1.72
N LEU A 683 -10.47 -35.30 2.80
CA LEU A 683 -9.34 -34.99 3.68
C LEU A 683 -7.99 -35.11 2.94
N GLN A 684 -7.82 -36.16 2.12
CA GLN A 684 -6.64 -36.32 1.25
C GLN A 684 -6.53 -35.18 0.23
N LYS A 685 -7.66 -34.72 -0.35
CA LYS A 685 -7.67 -33.56 -1.24
C LYS A 685 -7.19 -32.30 -0.52
N GLY A 686 -7.58 -32.09 0.74
CA GLY A 686 -7.07 -30.98 1.56
C GLY A 686 -5.55 -30.99 1.73
N LEU A 687 -4.96 -32.18 1.90
CA LEU A 687 -3.50 -32.34 2.02
C LEU A 687 -2.75 -31.97 0.72
N THR A 688 -3.43 -31.87 -0.43
CA THR A 688 -2.79 -31.37 -1.67
C THR A 688 -2.55 -29.85 -1.64
N PHE A 689 -3.27 -29.11 -0.79
CA PHE A 689 -3.09 -27.68 -0.58
C PHE A 689 -2.21 -27.36 0.64
N SER A 690 -2.29 -28.19 1.69
CA SER A 690 -1.45 -28.05 2.88
C SER A 690 -0.97 -29.42 3.34
N THR A 691 0.23 -29.79 2.91
CA THR A 691 0.77 -31.15 3.06
C THR A 691 1.12 -31.54 4.49
N GLU A 692 1.33 -30.56 5.38
CA GLU A 692 1.68 -30.79 6.79
C GLU A 692 0.58 -30.28 7.75
N ASP A 693 -0.66 -30.04 7.26
CA ASP A 693 -1.77 -29.56 8.11
C ASP A 693 -2.14 -30.59 9.18
N ALA A 694 -1.90 -30.22 10.45
CA ALA A 694 -2.12 -31.13 11.57
C ALA A 694 -3.59 -31.55 11.73
N GLY A 695 -4.55 -30.67 11.45
CA GLY A 695 -5.98 -31.00 11.55
C GLY A 695 -6.37 -32.10 10.56
N LEU A 696 -5.94 -31.98 9.30
CA LEU A 696 -6.19 -32.98 8.28
C LEU A 696 -5.50 -34.32 8.57
N HIS A 697 -4.25 -34.28 9.02
CA HIS A 697 -3.53 -35.49 9.45
C HIS A 697 -4.20 -36.16 10.64
N TYR A 698 -4.70 -35.39 11.61
CA TYR A 698 -5.45 -35.89 12.76
C TYR A 698 -6.74 -36.59 12.33
N ALA A 699 -7.55 -35.94 11.49
CA ALA A 699 -8.81 -36.51 11.01
C ALA A 699 -8.60 -37.81 10.21
N LEU A 700 -7.55 -37.88 9.37
CA LEU A 700 -7.19 -39.11 8.63
C LEU A 700 -6.67 -40.21 9.56
N ALA A 701 -5.82 -39.88 10.53
CA ALA A 701 -5.33 -40.86 11.52
C ALA A 701 -6.49 -41.45 12.32
N TYR A 702 -7.41 -40.61 12.79
CA TYR A 702 -8.62 -41.01 13.50
C TYR A 702 -9.54 -41.90 12.63
N LEU A 703 -9.79 -41.51 11.39
CA LEU A 703 -10.58 -42.29 10.44
C LEU A 703 -10.00 -43.69 10.21
N TYR A 704 -8.69 -43.79 9.97
CA TYR A 704 -8.03 -45.07 9.73
C TYR A 704 -7.95 -45.96 10.97
N LEU A 705 -7.80 -45.37 12.17
CA LEU A 705 -7.90 -46.09 13.42
C LEU A 705 -9.28 -46.72 13.60
N ASN A 706 -10.35 -45.94 13.37
CA ASN A 706 -11.73 -46.44 13.45
C ASN A 706 -12.03 -47.52 12.41
N GLN A 707 -11.39 -47.48 11.24
CA GLN A 707 -11.50 -48.51 10.20
C GLN A 707 -10.55 -49.70 10.40
N LYS A 708 -9.79 -49.76 11.51
CA LYS A 708 -8.80 -50.81 11.79
C LYS A 708 -7.72 -50.93 10.70
N GLN A 709 -7.26 -49.80 10.17
CA GLN A 709 -6.18 -49.68 9.16
C GLN A 709 -4.92 -49.03 9.77
N PRO A 710 -4.21 -49.68 10.72
CA PRO A 710 -3.12 -49.05 11.48
C PRO A 710 -1.94 -48.60 10.60
N LEU A 711 -1.63 -49.33 9.52
CA LEU A 711 -0.55 -48.98 8.59
C LEU A 711 -0.80 -47.68 7.81
N LYS A 712 -2.06 -47.30 7.59
CA LYS A 712 -2.38 -45.98 7.02
C LYS A 712 -2.35 -44.90 8.09
N ALA A 713 -2.91 -45.19 9.27
CA ALA A 713 -2.96 -44.27 10.40
C ALA A 713 -1.55 -43.83 10.86
N ILE A 714 -0.59 -44.74 10.93
CA ILE A 714 0.78 -44.45 11.39
C ILE A 714 1.50 -43.41 10.52
N LYS A 715 1.24 -43.37 9.20
CA LYS A 715 1.82 -42.38 8.30
C LYS A 715 1.42 -40.96 8.70
N HIS A 716 0.15 -40.77 9.07
CA HIS A 716 -0.34 -39.47 9.52
C HIS A 716 0.09 -39.16 10.96
N ALA A 717 0.08 -40.16 11.86
CA ALA A 717 0.53 -39.99 13.24
C ALA A 717 2.00 -39.56 13.35
N LEU A 718 2.87 -40.05 12.44
CA LEU A 718 4.27 -39.62 12.38
C LEU A 718 4.42 -38.13 12.03
N VAL A 719 3.59 -37.62 11.10
CA VAL A 719 3.58 -36.18 10.77
C VAL A 719 3.12 -35.37 11.99
N LEU A 720 2.02 -35.75 12.63
CA LEU A 720 1.52 -35.07 13.83
C LEU A 720 2.57 -35.00 14.95
N LYS A 721 3.27 -36.11 15.20
CA LYS A 721 4.34 -36.17 16.21
C LYS A 721 5.53 -35.28 15.85
N LYS A 722 5.84 -35.12 14.56
CA LYS A 722 6.87 -34.18 14.09
C LYS A 722 6.39 -32.73 14.27
N THR A 723 5.12 -32.44 13.99
CA THR A 723 4.53 -31.09 14.07
C THR A 723 4.45 -30.58 15.49
N ASP A 724 3.93 -31.38 16.43
CA ASP A 724 3.90 -31.05 17.86
C ASP A 724 4.11 -32.32 18.71
N PRO A 725 5.36 -32.63 19.09
CA PRO A 725 5.68 -33.80 19.89
C PRO A 725 5.03 -33.80 21.28
N ASN A 726 4.65 -32.63 21.79
CA ASN A 726 4.12 -32.46 23.15
C ASN A 726 2.60 -32.42 23.19
N ASN A 727 1.93 -32.46 22.03
CA ASN A 727 0.48 -32.49 21.97
C ASN A 727 -0.05 -33.83 22.55
N PRO A 728 -0.89 -33.80 23.59
CA PRO A 728 -1.38 -35.01 24.24
C PRO A 728 -2.29 -35.83 23.32
N GLU A 729 -3.07 -35.19 22.45
CA GLU A 729 -3.95 -35.88 21.50
C GLU A 729 -3.16 -36.61 20.41
N TYR A 730 -2.09 -35.98 19.91
CA TYR A 730 -1.22 -36.60 18.90
C TYR A 730 -0.43 -37.77 19.50
N SER A 731 0.02 -37.60 20.75
CA SER A 731 0.67 -38.64 21.54
C SER A 731 -0.25 -39.83 21.82
N ALA A 732 -1.53 -39.59 22.09
CA ALA A 732 -2.53 -40.63 22.28
C ALA A 732 -2.76 -41.46 21.01
N ILE A 733 -2.90 -40.83 19.85
CA ILE A 733 -3.02 -41.52 18.54
C ILE A 733 -1.79 -42.40 18.29
N PHE A 734 -0.59 -41.85 18.51
CA PHE A 734 0.66 -42.59 18.29
C PHE A 734 0.81 -43.77 19.26
N SER A 735 0.38 -43.61 20.51
CA SER A 735 0.43 -44.67 21.52
C SER A 735 -0.56 -45.78 21.23
N ALA A 736 -1.79 -45.44 20.80
CA ALA A 736 -2.80 -46.42 20.39
C ALA A 736 -2.32 -47.30 19.22
N LEU A 737 -1.56 -46.74 18.28
CA LEU A 737 -0.98 -47.46 17.15
C LEU A 737 0.23 -48.33 17.50
N ARG A 738 0.87 -48.14 18.66
CA ARG A 738 1.93 -49.05 19.15
C ARG A 738 1.38 -50.31 19.80
N MET A 739 0.10 -50.31 20.19
CA MET A 739 -0.57 -51.43 20.85
C MET A 739 -1.33 -52.34 19.88
N LEU A 740 -1.46 -51.93 18.61
CA LEU A 740 -2.09 -52.63 17.49
C LEU A 740 -1.01 -53.13 16.53
#